data_AF-A0A315XW74-F1
#
_entry.id   AF-A0A315XW74-F1
#
_cell.length_a   1.000
_cell.length_b   1.000
_cell.length_c   1.000
_cell.angle_alpha   90.00
_cell.angle_beta   90.00
_cell.angle_gamma   90.00
#
_symmetry.space_group_name_H-M   'P 1'
#
loop_
_entity.id
_entity.type
_entity.pdbx_description
1 polymer ?
#
loop_
_entity_poly.entity_id
_entity_poly.type
_entity_poly.pdbx_seq_one_letter_code
_entity_poly.pdbx_strand_id
1 'polypeptide(L)'
;MKKRLSAALTGAVMALSMAQALPAPANAAEEYLIRDKWGYCKTANYVESEHFVIFYGNNDTTGKVNDAFLKRNLEDYEKLWKCYGEFLGMENMNVDVNGRSTQKYKTNVYLTYTGLDQYPDGWAFMSAEDGYGIEIISPEAMLDDLTIAHEFGHVVTMHQKAWEGQDITGAWWEPLANWFREMYLASDYYTGDVKTCWFEPYIRNLSLTLPHGRNYYEVWPFLVYISYNPDNIEGLGINSVKRIISEAKPGEYPFDTITRLFGTDAQTIFGHYAKRMATFDFGAKEAYQKEFNDKLNSQPFYRNLVYTLPDGQGGGVYRVPEEEAPMQAGINIIPLKLTGGDISVSFRGLSDDGNAGWKACIVTVDGNGKETYSDLFGDGESMTASAQGAASAYLTVTAMPKTLYKCNAFHKDDVSTYKNGDERRRYPYEITVNGADIDYSTRYQKGRGHAHPNGGGWVADSAKVDSSVYVGPDAMVLGNAVLKGNVRVEDHAIVANQVTASDNAIICGHAIVDGGGWVYDNGWKSGTVTLSGNAVIGDSAVVFNSCKVSGNAKVLQKAYLADAVTIGDDAVAKGMAYVYGTASYTGTAILDGDFCNDQSKNSGVNYGWLDDNGGHRTEDGYTAAYEFTDESKVWAKDKYAATDALISGAQWESERTSAKGVLSFDGEDDYVILDDSAVRARDLQISFGALWKGGKSAQDIFRFGDDKAYMSFSPSNSEGRAELVITDGTKTEKLTASSALTKGEWSKVTVRISGGKGSLIINGVQADSKDMSLTPADVFSAADRDDCYIGRGGDAYFKGAVDYMNFYYKDTAEPSVTYSGREEADDTDPVSAKLRGDVNADKQFNVADLVMLQGFLLGRNDLIDWQAGDLIEDGEIDVFDMVSMRKLIISGK
;
A
#
# COMPACT_ATOMS: atom_id res chain seq x y z
N MET A 1 50.97 38.24 -3.70
CA MET A 1 52.43 38.03 -3.52
C MET A 1 52.66 37.32 -2.18
N LYS A 2 53.23 36.12 -2.23
CA LYS A 2 54.03 35.35 -1.24
C LYS A 2 54.00 35.69 0.29
N LYS A 3 53.82 34.58 1.05
CA LYS A 3 54.47 34.15 2.34
C LYS A 3 53.74 34.35 3.69
N ARG A 4 53.11 33.25 4.16
CA ARG A 4 53.43 32.36 5.31
C ARG A 4 53.85 32.94 6.70
N LEU A 5 53.27 32.28 7.72
CA LEU A 5 53.73 31.88 9.08
C LEU A 5 53.31 32.70 10.33
N SER A 6 52.39 32.06 11.08
CA SER A 6 52.47 31.59 12.48
C SER A 6 52.71 32.52 13.69
N ALA A 7 51.75 32.42 14.62
CA ALA A 7 51.84 32.15 16.07
C ALA A 7 52.68 33.05 17.01
N ALA A 8 51.96 33.66 17.95
CA ALA A 8 52.34 34.16 19.27
C ALA A 8 51.02 34.22 20.08
N LEU A 9 50.88 34.04 21.39
CA LEU A 9 51.72 33.96 22.57
C LEU A 9 50.77 33.34 23.65
N THR A 10 51.18 32.70 24.73
CA THR A 10 51.55 33.38 25.97
C THR A 10 52.05 32.34 26.98
N GLY A 11 53.15 32.63 27.65
CA GLY A 11 53.62 31.90 28.83
C GLY A 11 53.81 32.85 30.02
N ALA A 12 53.65 32.30 31.23
CA ALA A 12 54.30 32.71 32.47
C ALA A 12 54.20 31.52 33.48
N VAL A 13 55.26 30.71 33.65
CA VAL A 13 56.26 30.70 34.77
C VAL A 13 55.73 29.93 36.02
N MET A 14 56.10 28.64 36.28
CA MET A 14 57.30 28.06 36.95
C MET A 14 57.70 28.75 38.28
N ALA A 15 57.99 28.13 39.44
CA ALA A 15 58.48 26.82 39.87
C ALA A 15 58.16 26.64 41.39
N LEU A 16 57.95 25.46 41.98
CA LEU A 16 58.89 24.46 42.55
C LEU A 16 57.97 23.46 43.28
N SER A 17 58.12 22.14 43.26
CA SER A 17 59.29 21.40 43.69
C SER A 17 59.26 19.96 43.14
N MET A 18 60.45 19.42 42.92
CA MET A 18 60.67 18.00 42.67
C MET A 18 60.20 17.19 43.89
N ALA A 19 59.08 16.49 43.75
CA ALA A 19 58.76 15.33 44.57
C ALA A 19 58.80 14.11 43.65
N GLN A 20 59.42 13.06 44.15
CA GLN A 20 59.73 11.82 43.48
C GLN A 20 58.53 11.27 42.69
N ALA A 21 58.77 10.90 41.44
CA ALA A 21 57.85 10.05 40.69
C ALA A 21 57.73 8.72 41.42
N LEU A 22 56.71 8.60 42.26
CA LEU A 22 56.16 7.30 42.63
C LEU A 22 55.57 6.70 41.34
N PRO A 23 55.83 5.43 41.04
CA PRO A 23 55.10 4.77 39.97
C PRO A 23 53.62 4.90 40.30
N ALA A 24 52.84 5.51 39.40
CA ALA A 24 51.40 5.32 39.41
C ALA A 24 51.17 3.80 39.46
N PRO A 25 50.24 3.31 40.30
CA PRO A 25 49.91 1.90 40.26
C PRO A 25 49.56 1.56 38.81
N ALA A 26 50.26 0.58 38.25
CA ALA A 26 49.85 -0.02 37.00
C ALA A 26 48.35 -0.33 37.15
N ASN A 27 47.51 0.25 36.30
CA ASN A 27 46.11 -0.15 36.23
C ASN A 27 46.13 -1.67 36.09
N ALA A 28 45.62 -2.38 37.10
CA ALA A 28 45.30 -3.78 36.94
C ALA A 28 44.40 -3.86 35.70
N ALA A 29 44.76 -4.69 34.71
CA ALA A 29 43.87 -4.97 33.60
C ALA A 29 42.51 -5.35 34.19
N GLU A 30 41.42 -4.74 33.71
CA GLU A 30 40.07 -5.08 34.17
C GLU A 30 39.82 -6.55 33.82
N GLU A 31 39.82 -7.43 34.82
CA GLU A 31 39.64 -8.87 34.62
C GLU A 31 38.14 -9.19 34.54
N TYR A 32 37.68 -9.60 33.36
CA TYR A 32 36.33 -10.11 33.14
C TYR A 32 36.22 -11.51 33.73
N LEU A 33 35.32 -11.71 34.69
CA LEU A 33 35.13 -13.00 35.35
C LEU A 33 34.17 -13.90 34.55
N ILE A 34 34.29 -15.22 34.69
CA ILE A 34 33.29 -16.17 34.21
C ILE A 34 32.10 -16.17 35.16
N ARG A 35 30.88 -16.03 34.61
CA ARG A 35 29.63 -16.14 35.38
C ARG A 35 29.08 -17.56 35.30
N ASP A 36 29.54 -18.44 36.18
CA ASP A 36 29.12 -19.85 36.19
C ASP A 36 27.82 -20.09 36.99
N LYS A 37 26.68 -19.67 36.42
CA LYS A 37 25.36 -19.78 37.07
C LYS A 37 24.94 -21.23 37.34
N TRP A 38 25.34 -22.13 36.44
CA TRP A 38 24.86 -23.53 36.42
C TRP A 38 25.91 -24.54 36.94
N GLY A 39 27.10 -24.09 37.32
CA GLY A 39 28.18 -24.97 37.78
C GLY A 39 28.92 -25.70 36.66
N TYR A 40 28.76 -25.24 35.41
CA TYR A 40 29.33 -25.85 34.21
C TYR A 40 30.85 -25.82 34.16
N CYS A 41 31.52 -24.92 34.89
CA CYS A 41 32.97 -24.99 35.04
C CYS A 41 33.43 -26.29 35.74
N LYS A 42 32.52 -27.02 36.39
CA LYS A 42 32.78 -28.31 37.04
C LYS A 42 32.05 -29.50 36.39
N THR A 43 30.90 -29.25 35.78
CA THR A 43 30.00 -30.32 35.29
C THR A 43 29.97 -30.46 33.77
N ALA A 44 30.53 -29.49 33.03
CA ALA A 44 30.59 -29.48 31.58
C ALA A 44 31.97 -28.98 31.10
N ASN A 45 32.06 -28.63 29.81
CA ASN A 45 33.27 -28.07 29.21
C ASN A 45 33.07 -26.59 28.91
N TYR A 46 34.17 -25.84 28.89
CA TYR A 46 34.15 -24.44 28.46
C TYR A 46 35.48 -24.02 27.82
N VAL A 47 35.40 -23.00 26.97
CA VAL A 47 36.54 -22.24 26.44
C VAL A 47 36.25 -20.76 26.59
N GLU A 48 37.29 -19.93 26.70
CA GLU A 48 37.11 -18.49 26.93
C GLU A 48 38.09 -17.64 26.12
N SER A 49 37.68 -16.41 25.83
CA SER A 49 38.48 -15.32 25.31
C SER A 49 38.49 -14.18 26.34
N GLU A 50 38.85 -12.94 25.97
CA GLU A 50 38.86 -11.82 26.91
C GLU A 50 37.44 -11.48 27.40
N HIS A 51 36.48 -11.40 26.48
CA HIS A 51 35.12 -10.93 26.74
C HIS A 51 34.04 -12.03 26.71
N PHE A 52 34.38 -13.26 26.31
CA PHE A 52 33.40 -14.34 26.10
C PHE A 52 33.82 -15.66 26.76
N VAL A 53 32.82 -16.48 27.07
CA VAL A 53 32.98 -17.88 27.47
C VAL A 53 31.93 -18.72 26.76
N ILE A 54 32.36 -19.79 26.07
CA ILE A 54 31.48 -20.77 25.44
C ILE A 54 31.41 -22.00 26.33
N PHE A 55 30.21 -22.35 26.80
CA PHE A 55 29.92 -23.57 27.52
C PHE A 55 29.34 -24.63 26.58
N TYR A 56 29.77 -25.88 26.72
CA TYR A 56 29.27 -27.01 25.94
C TYR A 56 29.32 -28.31 26.75
N GLY A 57 28.32 -29.17 26.56
CA GLY A 57 28.18 -30.41 27.30
C GLY A 57 29.11 -31.52 26.81
N ASN A 58 28.92 -32.72 27.38
CA ASN A 58 29.75 -33.89 27.11
C ASN A 58 29.23 -34.78 25.96
N ASN A 59 28.15 -34.38 25.29
CA ASN A 59 27.47 -35.18 24.27
C ASN A 59 26.99 -34.30 23.10
N ASP A 60 27.94 -33.88 22.26
CA ASP A 60 27.65 -33.18 21.00
C ASP A 60 26.96 -34.10 19.99
N THR A 61 25.67 -33.87 19.75
CA THR A 61 24.88 -34.62 18.77
C THR A 61 25.02 -34.07 17.34
N THR A 62 25.59 -32.88 17.18
CA THR A 62 25.84 -32.22 15.89
C THR A 62 27.13 -32.71 15.22
N GLY A 63 28.08 -33.15 16.04
CA GLY A 63 29.42 -33.57 15.63
C GLY A 63 30.29 -32.43 15.10
N LYS A 64 29.96 -31.17 15.42
CA LYS A 64 30.67 -29.98 14.94
C LYS A 64 31.67 -29.43 15.94
N VAL A 65 31.46 -29.65 17.23
CA VAL A 65 32.23 -29.01 18.29
C VAL A 65 33.62 -29.64 18.40
N ASN A 66 34.65 -28.86 18.07
CA ASN A 66 36.06 -29.22 18.20
C ASN A 66 36.91 -27.96 18.45
N ASP A 67 38.20 -28.11 18.74
CA ASP A 67 39.11 -26.99 19.06
C ASP A 67 39.15 -25.91 17.97
N ALA A 68 39.09 -26.29 16.68
CA ALA A 68 39.11 -25.33 15.58
C ALA A 68 37.80 -24.54 15.50
N PHE A 69 36.66 -25.22 15.67
CA PHE A 69 35.34 -24.58 15.75
C PHE A 69 35.28 -23.59 16.91
N LEU A 70 35.69 -24.01 18.11
CA LEU A 70 35.65 -23.19 19.32
C LEU A 70 36.57 -21.97 19.22
N LYS A 71 37.78 -22.17 18.70
CA LYS A 71 38.75 -21.09 18.48
C LYS A 71 38.23 -20.06 17.47
N ARG A 72 37.72 -20.51 16.31
CA ARG A 72 37.18 -19.64 15.27
C ARG A 72 36.08 -18.73 15.82
N ASN A 73 35.09 -19.33 16.49
CA ASN A 73 33.95 -18.59 17.04
C ASN A 73 34.35 -17.61 18.15
N LEU A 74 35.26 -17.97 19.06
CA LEU A 74 35.78 -17.01 20.04
C LEU A 74 36.52 -15.84 19.36
N GLU A 75 37.32 -16.11 18.33
CA GLU A 75 37.99 -15.06 17.56
C GLU A 75 36.98 -14.15 16.85
N ASP A 76 35.87 -14.70 16.34
CA ASP A 76 34.82 -13.92 15.67
C ASP A 76 33.98 -13.09 16.66
N TYR A 77 33.65 -13.62 17.85
CA TYR A 77 33.01 -12.83 18.91
C TYR A 77 33.87 -11.65 19.38
N GLU A 78 35.19 -11.83 19.50
CA GLU A 78 36.08 -10.73 19.85
C GLU A 78 36.14 -9.65 18.76
N LYS A 79 36.01 -10.01 17.48
CA LYS A 79 35.85 -9.03 16.39
C LYS A 79 34.54 -8.28 16.52
N LEU A 80 33.44 -8.99 16.81
CA LEU A 80 32.11 -8.38 16.99
C LEU A 80 32.09 -7.42 18.19
N TRP A 81 32.69 -7.81 19.31
CA TRP A 81 32.81 -6.96 20.50
C TRP A 81 33.55 -5.66 20.18
N LYS A 82 34.66 -5.74 19.44
CA LYS A 82 35.38 -4.54 18.98
C LYS A 82 34.58 -3.73 17.97
N CYS A 83 33.90 -4.37 17.03
CA CYS A 83 33.04 -3.67 16.08
C CYS A 83 31.92 -2.90 16.81
N TYR A 84 31.19 -3.55 17.70
CA TYR A 84 30.04 -2.94 18.37
C TYR A 84 30.48 -1.93 19.43
N GLY A 85 31.54 -2.22 20.19
CA GLY A 85 32.06 -1.32 21.21
C GLY A 85 32.88 -0.15 20.66
N GLU A 86 33.85 -0.41 19.80
CA GLU A 86 34.82 0.60 19.35
C GLU A 86 34.34 1.35 18.09
N PHE A 87 33.77 0.65 17.11
CA PHE A 87 33.30 1.27 15.86
C PHE A 87 31.90 1.88 15.98
N LEU A 88 30.94 1.16 16.58
CA LEU A 88 29.57 1.68 16.80
C LEU A 88 29.42 2.42 18.13
N GLY A 89 30.44 2.36 18.99
CA GLY A 89 30.47 3.12 20.24
C GLY A 89 29.54 2.58 21.33
N MET A 90 29.03 1.35 21.23
CA MET A 90 28.08 0.80 22.19
C MET A 90 28.69 0.70 23.58
N GLU A 91 27.89 1.04 24.60
CA GLU A 91 28.34 1.10 26.00
C GLU A 91 27.74 -0.04 26.81
N ASN A 92 28.16 -0.20 28.07
CA ASN A 92 27.58 -1.14 29.03
C ASN A 92 27.57 -2.62 28.59
N MET A 93 28.40 -3.00 27.61
CA MET A 93 28.61 -4.42 27.32
C MET A 93 29.24 -5.10 28.54
N ASN A 94 28.84 -6.35 28.81
CA ASN A 94 29.40 -7.18 29.89
C ASN A 94 29.14 -6.68 31.32
N VAL A 95 28.21 -5.75 31.53
CA VAL A 95 27.81 -5.27 32.86
C VAL A 95 26.34 -5.55 33.16
N ASP A 96 25.99 -5.55 34.44
CA ASP A 96 24.59 -5.71 34.88
C ASP A 96 23.76 -4.46 34.54
N VAL A 97 22.79 -4.63 33.64
CA VAL A 97 21.88 -3.55 33.20
C VAL A 97 20.97 -3.01 34.32
N ASN A 98 20.75 -3.81 35.36
CA ASN A 98 19.98 -3.44 36.53
C ASN A 98 20.81 -2.66 37.57
N GLY A 99 22.13 -2.57 37.39
CA GLY A 99 23.03 -1.83 38.28
C GLY A 99 23.13 -2.43 39.70
N ARG A 100 22.84 -3.73 39.88
CA ARG A 100 23.00 -4.44 41.15
C ARG A 100 24.45 -4.84 41.39
N SER A 101 25.27 -4.87 40.35
CA SER A 101 26.69 -5.20 40.39
C SER A 101 27.51 -4.28 39.47
N THR A 102 28.70 -3.90 39.90
CA THR A 102 29.71 -3.23 39.06
C THR A 102 30.74 -4.21 38.49
N GLN A 103 30.63 -5.49 38.82
CA GLN A 103 31.51 -6.54 38.30
C GLN A 103 31.24 -6.75 36.80
N LYS A 104 32.30 -6.75 36.00
CA LYS A 104 32.22 -7.15 34.60
C LYS A 104 32.33 -8.66 34.48
N TYR A 105 31.46 -9.26 33.69
CA TYR A 105 31.49 -10.70 33.39
C TYR A 105 31.62 -10.94 31.90
N LYS A 106 32.30 -12.02 31.53
CA LYS A 106 32.29 -12.51 30.15
C LYS A 106 30.86 -12.80 29.71
N THR A 107 30.56 -12.54 28.44
CA THR A 107 29.28 -12.93 27.85
C THR A 107 29.27 -14.44 27.75
N ASN A 108 28.28 -15.08 28.38
CA ASN A 108 28.12 -16.53 28.29
C ASN A 108 27.43 -16.88 26.97
N VAL A 109 28.01 -17.85 26.29
CA VAL A 109 27.45 -18.50 25.10
C VAL A 109 27.23 -19.98 25.44
N TYR A 110 26.00 -20.47 25.38
CA TYR A 110 25.66 -21.85 25.70
C TYR A 110 25.36 -22.64 24.42
N LEU A 111 26.10 -23.72 24.17
CA LEU A 111 25.89 -24.55 22.98
C LEU A 111 24.75 -25.55 23.18
N THR A 112 23.65 -25.36 22.45
CA THR A 112 22.56 -26.33 22.38
C THR A 112 23.02 -27.62 21.71
N TYR A 113 22.28 -28.72 21.87
CA TYR A 113 22.61 -30.03 21.27
C TYR A 113 23.96 -30.63 21.71
N THR A 114 24.59 -30.09 22.76
CA THR A 114 25.85 -30.61 23.32
C THR A 114 25.71 -31.38 24.62
N GLY A 115 24.49 -31.50 25.14
CA GLY A 115 24.21 -32.16 26.42
C GLY A 115 24.32 -31.26 27.65
N LEU A 116 24.22 -29.93 27.48
CA LEU A 116 23.92 -29.01 28.58
C LEU A 116 22.46 -29.23 29.03
N ASP A 117 22.24 -29.36 30.34
CA ASP A 117 20.93 -29.70 30.91
C ASP A 117 19.94 -28.53 30.89
N GLN A 118 20.41 -27.29 31.02
CA GLN A 118 19.55 -26.09 30.99
C GLN A 118 19.18 -25.67 29.57
N TYR A 119 20.03 -26.00 28.58
CA TYR A 119 19.87 -25.60 27.18
C TYR A 119 20.08 -26.82 26.25
N PRO A 120 19.13 -27.77 26.25
CA PRO A 120 19.29 -29.02 25.50
C PRO A 120 19.16 -28.83 23.98
N ASP A 121 18.34 -27.88 23.52
CA ASP A 121 18.00 -27.64 22.12
C ASP A 121 17.69 -26.15 21.84
N GLY A 122 17.61 -25.80 20.55
CA GLY A 122 17.36 -24.43 20.08
C GLY A 122 18.35 -23.99 19.01
N TRP A 123 17.90 -23.18 18.04
CA TRP A 123 18.74 -22.74 16.92
C TRP A 123 19.73 -21.63 17.31
N ALA A 124 19.19 -20.45 17.64
CA ALA A 124 19.93 -19.25 18.04
C ALA A 124 18.94 -18.28 18.68
N PHE A 125 19.23 -17.78 19.87
CA PHE A 125 18.47 -16.72 20.54
C PHE A 125 19.25 -16.11 21.71
N MET A 126 18.89 -14.89 22.07
CA MET A 126 19.38 -14.22 23.27
C MET A 126 18.50 -14.50 24.50
N SER A 127 19.12 -14.48 25.69
CA SER A 127 18.41 -14.42 26.97
C SER A 127 19.16 -13.53 27.97
N ALA A 128 18.65 -13.45 29.20
CA ALA A 128 19.24 -12.64 30.27
C ALA A 128 19.39 -13.45 31.55
N GLU A 129 20.55 -13.32 32.20
CA GLU A 129 20.80 -13.90 33.51
C GLU A 129 21.37 -12.85 34.45
N ASP A 130 20.62 -12.55 35.52
CA ASP A 130 21.06 -11.65 36.59
C ASP A 130 21.44 -10.24 36.09
N GLY A 131 20.78 -9.80 35.01
CA GLY A 131 21.00 -8.52 34.35
C GLY A 131 22.12 -8.49 33.32
N TYR A 132 22.68 -9.65 32.95
CA TYR A 132 23.64 -9.78 31.86
C TYR A 132 22.98 -10.49 30.69
N GLY A 133 23.13 -9.94 29.49
CA GLY A 133 22.74 -10.65 28.27
C GLY A 133 23.61 -11.89 28.05
N ILE A 134 23.00 -12.97 27.57
CA ILE A 134 23.62 -14.24 27.23
C ILE A 134 23.14 -14.71 25.86
N GLU A 135 23.89 -15.59 25.24
CA GLU A 135 23.54 -16.19 23.96
C GLU A 135 23.36 -17.70 24.10
N ILE A 136 22.32 -18.24 23.47
CA ILE A 136 22.03 -19.67 23.44
C ILE A 136 21.93 -20.05 21.96
N ILE A 137 22.87 -20.86 21.49
CA ILE A 137 23.08 -21.05 20.06
C ILE A 137 23.55 -22.46 19.73
N SER A 138 23.09 -22.99 18.60
CA SER A 138 23.49 -24.30 18.11
C SER A 138 24.87 -24.25 17.43
N PRO A 139 25.65 -25.35 17.48
CA PRO A 139 26.88 -25.46 16.71
C PRO A 139 26.68 -25.20 15.21
N GLU A 140 25.55 -25.59 14.62
CA GLU A 140 25.21 -25.29 13.22
C GLU A 140 25.02 -23.79 12.96
N ALA A 141 24.27 -23.08 13.81
CA ALA A 141 24.07 -21.64 13.68
C ALA A 141 25.38 -20.87 13.77
N MET A 142 26.27 -21.29 14.67
CA MET A 142 27.62 -20.73 14.80
C MET A 142 28.54 -21.02 13.62
N LEU A 143 28.18 -21.83 12.63
CA LEU A 143 28.98 -21.96 11.40
C LEU A 143 28.77 -20.78 10.44
N ASP A 144 27.71 -20.00 10.64
CA ASP A 144 27.46 -18.76 9.93
C ASP A 144 27.89 -17.56 10.79
N ASP A 145 28.94 -16.87 10.35
CA ASP A 145 29.49 -15.69 11.03
C ASP A 145 28.47 -14.55 11.18
N LEU A 146 27.40 -14.54 10.36
CA LEU A 146 26.38 -13.49 10.40
C LEU A 146 25.25 -13.79 11.39
N THR A 147 25.05 -15.07 11.73
CA THR A 147 24.11 -15.46 12.78
C THR A 147 24.63 -15.01 14.14
N ILE A 148 25.90 -15.26 14.47
CA ILE A 148 26.50 -14.77 15.73
C ILE A 148 26.53 -13.23 15.80
N ALA A 149 26.66 -12.53 14.66
CA ALA A 149 26.60 -11.08 14.61
C ALA A 149 25.21 -10.55 14.96
N HIS A 150 24.16 -11.20 14.46
CA HIS A 150 22.77 -10.89 14.76
C HIS A 150 22.44 -11.14 16.24
N GLU A 151 22.73 -12.33 16.75
CA GLU A 151 22.42 -12.70 18.13
C GLU A 151 23.17 -11.86 19.17
N PHE A 152 24.46 -11.60 18.94
CA PHE A 152 25.21 -10.71 19.81
C PHE A 152 24.68 -9.27 19.74
N GLY A 153 24.09 -8.86 18.61
CA GLY A 153 23.36 -7.59 18.48
C GLY A 153 22.18 -7.48 19.46
N HIS A 154 21.44 -8.57 19.72
CA HIS A 154 20.41 -8.59 20.77
C HIS A 154 21.01 -8.42 22.17
N VAL A 155 22.12 -9.12 22.46
CA VAL A 155 22.85 -8.98 23.73
C VAL A 155 23.27 -7.52 23.95
N VAL A 156 23.82 -6.86 22.94
CA VAL A 156 24.23 -5.45 23.04
C VAL A 156 23.03 -4.50 23.15
N THR A 157 21.92 -4.79 22.46
CA THR A 157 20.66 -4.03 22.55
C THR A 157 20.14 -3.99 23.98
N MET A 158 20.07 -5.15 24.64
CA MET A 158 19.67 -5.23 26.05
C MET A 158 20.58 -4.38 26.93
N HIS A 159 21.89 -4.42 26.70
CA HIS A 159 22.85 -3.62 27.46
C HIS A 159 22.71 -2.10 27.26
N GLN A 160 22.04 -1.63 26.20
CA GLN A 160 21.70 -0.21 26.04
C GLN A 160 20.48 0.23 26.85
N LYS A 161 19.70 -0.73 27.39
CA LYS A 161 18.63 -0.57 28.39
C LYS A 161 17.35 0.17 27.94
N ALA A 162 17.42 1.23 27.14
CA ALA A 162 16.26 2.12 26.96
C ALA A 162 15.08 1.45 26.22
N TRP A 163 15.38 0.47 25.37
CA TRP A 163 14.39 -0.31 24.61
C TRP A 163 14.06 -1.66 25.24
N GLU A 164 14.63 -2.00 26.41
CA GLU A 164 14.34 -3.22 27.15
C GLU A 164 13.00 -3.12 27.87
N GLY A 165 12.18 -4.17 27.77
CA GLY A 165 10.91 -4.29 28.48
C GLY A 165 9.84 -3.28 28.07
N GLN A 166 9.90 -2.74 26.84
CA GLN A 166 8.90 -1.83 26.30
C GLN A 166 8.10 -2.53 25.19
N ASP A 167 6.78 -2.48 25.26
CA ASP A 167 5.90 -3.10 24.26
C ASP A 167 6.11 -2.51 22.85
N ILE A 168 6.19 -1.18 22.73
CA ILE A 168 6.27 -0.48 21.45
C ILE A 168 7.61 -0.67 20.70
N THR A 169 8.66 -1.11 21.39
CA THR A 169 9.98 -1.35 20.78
C THR A 169 10.20 -2.81 20.45
N GLY A 170 9.34 -3.74 20.88
CA GLY A 170 9.54 -5.18 20.67
C GLY A 170 9.75 -5.54 19.19
N ALA A 171 8.94 -4.96 18.30
CA ALA A 171 9.06 -5.17 16.86
C ALA A 171 10.34 -4.57 16.23
N TRP A 172 11.07 -3.75 16.97
CA TRP A 172 12.32 -3.14 16.52
C TRP A 172 13.58 -3.92 16.91
N TRP A 173 13.46 -4.93 17.77
CA TRP A 173 14.63 -5.70 18.23
C TRP A 173 15.27 -6.53 17.12
N GLU A 174 14.46 -7.18 16.29
CA GLU A 174 14.94 -7.93 15.12
C GLU A 174 15.62 -7.05 14.06
N PRO A 175 15.01 -5.94 13.58
CA PRO A 175 15.69 -5.07 12.63
C PRO A 175 16.91 -4.38 13.27
N LEU A 176 16.96 -4.17 14.58
CA LEU A 176 18.16 -3.66 15.24
C LEU A 176 19.30 -4.69 15.24
N ALA A 177 19.01 -5.97 15.48
CA ALA A 177 19.99 -7.04 15.35
C ALA A 177 20.49 -7.19 13.89
N ASN A 178 19.60 -7.02 12.90
CA ASN A 178 20.02 -6.97 11.49
C ASN A 178 20.81 -5.71 11.14
N TRP A 179 20.53 -4.57 11.78
CA TRP A 179 21.37 -3.39 11.65
C TRP A 179 22.78 -3.65 12.20
N PHE A 180 22.92 -4.27 13.37
CA PHE A 180 24.22 -4.67 13.90
C PHE A 180 24.98 -5.59 12.93
N ARG A 181 24.30 -6.60 12.38
CA ARG A 181 24.82 -7.50 11.34
C ARG A 181 25.29 -6.74 10.10
N GLU A 182 24.49 -5.82 9.56
CA GLU A 182 24.85 -5.04 8.38
C GLU A 182 26.01 -4.07 8.66
N MET A 183 26.03 -3.45 9.84
CA MET A 183 27.14 -2.58 10.24
C MET A 183 28.45 -3.35 10.45
N TYR A 184 28.38 -4.62 10.87
CA TYR A 184 29.55 -5.50 10.91
C TYR A 184 30.06 -5.81 9.50
N LEU A 185 29.17 -6.18 8.57
CA LEU A 185 29.49 -6.40 7.15
C LEU A 185 30.17 -5.19 6.50
N ALA A 186 29.75 -3.98 6.88
CA ALA A 186 30.29 -2.73 6.37
C ALA A 186 31.59 -2.27 7.05
N SER A 187 32.05 -2.97 8.09
CA SER A 187 33.24 -2.61 8.87
C SER A 187 34.49 -3.37 8.41
N ASP A 188 35.67 -2.84 8.76
CA ASP A 188 36.96 -3.51 8.53
C ASP A 188 37.15 -4.79 9.38
N TYR A 189 36.22 -5.08 10.31
CA TYR A 189 36.28 -6.28 11.15
C TYR A 189 35.74 -7.53 10.44
N TYR A 190 34.83 -7.36 9.48
CA TYR A 190 34.31 -8.48 8.69
C TYR A 190 35.27 -8.82 7.55
N THR A 191 35.59 -10.10 7.43
CA THR A 191 36.60 -10.60 6.45
C THR A 191 36.02 -11.64 5.49
N GLY A 192 34.71 -11.87 5.53
CA GLY A 192 34.04 -12.81 4.65
C GLY A 192 33.60 -12.20 3.32
N ASP A 193 32.90 -13.01 2.52
CA ASP A 193 32.52 -12.66 1.15
C ASP A 193 31.11 -12.05 1.03
N VAL A 194 30.26 -12.18 2.04
CA VAL A 194 28.90 -11.59 2.02
C VAL A 194 28.99 -10.07 1.98
N LYS A 195 28.12 -9.43 1.20
CA LYS A 195 28.15 -7.97 0.98
C LYS A 195 26.96 -7.22 1.56
N THR A 196 25.87 -7.92 1.82
CA THR A 196 24.68 -7.40 2.49
C THR A 196 23.86 -8.57 2.98
N CYS A 197 23.04 -8.33 4.01
CA CYS A 197 22.08 -9.31 4.45
C CYS A 197 20.74 -9.33 3.70
N TRP A 198 20.49 -8.36 2.80
CA TRP A 198 19.29 -8.24 1.93
C TRP A 198 17.93 -8.19 2.66
N PHE A 199 17.00 -7.35 2.19
CA PHE A 199 15.77 -7.00 2.91
C PHE A 199 14.50 -7.19 2.06
N GLU A 200 14.40 -8.36 1.41
CA GLU A 200 13.31 -8.70 0.46
C GLU A 200 11.89 -8.48 1.02
N PRO A 201 11.55 -8.97 2.24
CA PRO A 201 10.23 -8.74 2.84
C PRO A 201 9.86 -7.27 2.96
N TYR A 202 10.80 -6.37 3.28
CA TYR A 202 10.50 -4.95 3.39
C TYR A 202 10.21 -4.33 2.02
N ILE A 203 11.01 -4.69 1.00
CA ILE A 203 10.84 -4.21 -0.38
C ILE A 203 9.48 -4.57 -0.98
N ARG A 204 8.92 -5.75 -0.66
CA ARG A 204 7.57 -6.15 -1.11
C ARG A 204 6.42 -5.48 -0.36
N ASN A 205 6.72 -4.84 0.77
CA ASN A 205 5.71 -4.34 1.71
C ASN A 205 5.96 -2.86 2.04
N LEU A 206 6.53 -2.11 1.09
CA LEU A 206 6.97 -0.73 1.31
C LEU A 206 5.81 0.17 1.73
N SER A 207 4.59 -0.04 1.24
CA SER A 207 3.41 0.76 1.59
C SER A 207 2.87 0.52 3.00
N LEU A 208 3.29 -0.54 3.69
CA LEU A 208 2.84 -0.86 5.05
C LEU A 208 3.64 -0.06 6.10
N THR A 209 3.16 -0.06 7.35
CA THR A 209 3.83 0.65 8.44
C THR A 209 5.26 0.16 8.69
N LEU A 210 6.07 1.02 9.33
CA LEU A 210 7.43 0.68 9.73
C LEU A 210 7.56 0.69 11.26
N PRO A 211 7.72 -0.46 11.93
CA PRO A 211 7.58 -1.83 11.43
C PRO A 211 6.12 -2.28 11.33
N HIS A 212 5.88 -3.22 10.43
CA HIS A 212 4.65 -3.98 10.23
C HIS A 212 4.92 -5.48 10.40
N GLY A 213 3.95 -6.28 10.81
CA GLY A 213 4.15 -7.74 11.03
C GLY A 213 4.75 -8.48 9.83
N ARG A 214 4.48 -8.02 8.60
CA ARG A 214 5.01 -8.58 7.35
C ARG A 214 6.43 -8.16 6.99
N ASN A 215 6.97 -7.12 7.62
CA ASN A 215 8.26 -6.54 7.24
C ASN A 215 9.21 -6.31 8.43
N TYR A 216 8.75 -6.44 9.69
CA TYR A 216 9.46 -5.96 10.87
C TYR A 216 10.91 -6.42 10.95
N TYR A 217 11.19 -7.69 10.63
CA TYR A 217 12.53 -8.26 10.65
C TYR A 217 13.51 -7.51 9.73
N GLU A 218 13.02 -6.88 8.66
CA GLU A 218 13.80 -6.38 7.53
C GLU A 218 13.72 -4.85 7.34
N VAL A 219 13.19 -4.11 8.33
CA VAL A 219 13.11 -2.64 8.27
C VAL A 219 14.41 -1.93 8.70
N TRP A 220 15.47 -2.70 8.95
CA TRP A 220 16.80 -2.20 9.30
C TRP A 220 17.43 -1.20 8.30
N PRO A 221 17.09 -1.14 7.00
CA PRO A 221 17.69 -0.16 6.10
C PRO A 221 17.42 1.29 6.52
N PHE A 222 16.33 1.57 7.23
CA PHE A 222 16.08 2.88 7.84
C PHE A 222 17.13 3.23 8.90
N LEU A 223 17.51 2.25 9.73
CA LEU A 223 18.57 2.41 10.74
C LEU A 223 19.93 2.63 10.08
N VAL A 224 20.20 1.95 8.96
CA VAL A 224 21.42 2.19 8.16
C VAL A 224 21.41 3.60 7.55
N TYR A 225 20.28 4.05 7.00
CA TYR A 225 20.15 5.39 6.44
C TYR A 225 20.49 6.48 7.48
N ILE A 226 19.94 6.41 8.69
CA ILE A 226 20.23 7.41 9.74
C ILE A 226 21.66 7.31 10.27
N SER A 227 22.29 6.13 10.19
CA SER A 227 23.71 5.93 10.55
C SER A 227 24.65 6.53 9.51
N TYR A 228 24.38 6.35 8.22
CA TYR A 228 25.22 6.90 7.14
C TYR A 228 24.94 8.36 6.84
N ASN A 229 23.70 8.82 7.07
CA ASN A 229 23.25 10.19 6.89
C ASN A 229 23.65 10.81 5.53
N PRO A 230 23.27 10.19 4.39
CA PRO A 230 23.71 10.64 3.06
C PRO A 230 23.17 12.04 2.69
N ASP A 231 22.16 12.54 3.40
CA ASP A 231 21.56 13.87 3.24
C ASP A 231 22.18 14.93 4.15
N ASN A 232 23.15 14.57 5.00
CA ASN A 232 23.81 15.47 5.96
C ASN A 232 22.82 16.19 6.90
N ILE A 233 21.77 15.50 7.35
CA ILE A 233 20.82 16.02 8.33
C ILE A 233 21.55 16.24 9.65
N GLU A 234 21.38 17.42 10.25
CA GLU A 234 22.06 17.79 11.48
C GLU A 234 21.76 16.80 12.62
N GLY A 235 22.80 16.39 13.35
CA GLY A 235 22.69 15.46 14.47
C GLY A 235 22.65 13.98 14.10
N LEU A 236 22.34 13.62 12.85
CA LEU A 236 22.40 12.22 12.39
C LEU A 236 23.83 11.77 12.04
N GLY A 237 24.09 10.47 12.14
CA GLY A 237 25.37 9.84 11.82
C GLY A 237 25.56 8.51 12.54
N ILE A 238 26.79 7.98 12.56
CA ILE A 238 27.07 6.61 13.03
C ILE A 238 26.55 6.31 14.45
N ASN A 239 26.51 7.34 15.32
CA ASN A 239 26.03 7.24 16.70
C ASN A 239 24.50 7.35 16.85
N SER A 240 23.74 7.63 15.78
CA SER A 240 22.29 7.86 15.85
C SER A 240 21.55 6.70 16.49
N VAL A 241 21.82 5.48 16.02
CA VAL A 241 21.15 4.27 16.54
C VAL A 241 21.50 4.04 18.01
N LYS A 242 22.77 4.16 18.40
CA LYS A 242 23.19 4.13 19.82
C LYS A 242 22.38 5.11 20.66
N ARG A 243 22.31 6.38 20.24
CA ARG A 243 21.57 7.40 21.00
C ARG A 243 20.09 7.05 21.12
N ILE A 244 19.46 6.55 20.06
CA ILE A 244 18.06 6.12 20.08
C ILE A 244 17.84 5.02 21.14
N ILE A 245 18.68 3.98 21.14
CA ILE A 245 18.48 2.80 22.01
C ILE A 245 19.02 2.97 23.43
N SER A 246 19.79 4.03 23.71
CA SER A 246 20.31 4.37 25.04
C SER A 246 19.62 5.57 25.70
N GLU A 247 19.07 6.50 24.93
CA GLU A 247 18.48 7.76 25.43
C GLU A 247 16.95 7.84 25.27
N ALA A 248 16.28 6.80 24.73
CA ALA A 248 14.83 6.74 24.68
C ALA A 248 14.20 6.84 26.08
N LYS A 249 13.05 7.51 26.16
CA LYS A 249 12.25 7.50 27.40
C LYS A 249 11.37 6.25 27.45
N PRO A 250 11.03 5.73 28.65
CA PRO A 250 10.09 4.62 28.76
C PRO A 250 8.77 4.90 28.03
N GLY A 251 8.32 3.97 27.19
CA GLY A 251 7.10 4.07 26.39
C GLY A 251 7.09 5.13 25.27
N GLU A 252 8.24 5.73 24.98
CA GLU A 252 8.42 6.67 23.86
C GLU A 252 8.45 5.90 22.54
N TYR A 253 7.71 6.41 21.54
CA TYR A 253 7.69 5.79 20.22
C TYR A 253 9.03 6.07 19.50
N PRO A 254 9.64 5.11 18.79
CA PRO A 254 10.97 5.31 18.19
C PRO A 254 11.10 6.55 17.29
N PHE A 255 10.06 6.91 16.53
CA PHE A 255 10.08 8.13 15.72
C PHE A 255 9.95 9.42 16.56
N ASP A 256 9.26 9.38 17.70
CA ASP A 256 9.25 10.50 18.66
C ASP A 256 10.63 10.67 19.30
N THR A 257 11.30 9.56 19.63
CA THR A 257 12.69 9.57 20.11
C THR A 257 13.63 10.22 19.09
N ILE A 258 13.52 9.85 17.81
CA ILE A 258 14.30 10.45 16.71
C ILE A 258 14.08 11.97 16.66
N THR A 259 12.83 12.41 16.61
CA THR A 259 12.48 13.84 16.56
C THR A 259 13.07 14.59 17.75
N ARG A 260 12.95 14.04 18.95
CA ARG A 260 13.48 14.64 20.18
C ARG A 260 15.01 14.72 20.21
N LEU A 261 15.70 13.67 19.76
CA LEU A 261 17.16 13.56 19.90
C LEU A 261 17.93 14.36 18.84
N PHE A 262 17.36 14.55 17.66
CA PHE A 262 18.04 15.12 16.50
C PHE A 262 17.42 16.44 16.03
N GLY A 263 16.25 16.83 16.53
CA GLY A 263 15.64 18.15 16.30
C GLY A 263 14.99 18.33 14.94
N THR A 264 15.25 17.46 13.97
CA THR A 264 14.49 17.35 12.72
C THR A 264 13.34 16.37 12.93
N ASP A 265 12.14 16.73 12.46
CA ASP A 265 10.98 15.87 12.61
C ASP A 265 11.12 14.55 11.82
N ALA A 266 10.53 13.48 12.37
CA ALA A 266 10.60 12.15 11.77
C ALA A 266 10.01 12.10 10.36
N GLN A 267 8.96 12.87 10.05
CA GLN A 267 8.36 12.92 8.71
C GLN A 267 9.37 13.43 7.67
N THR A 268 10.13 14.47 7.99
CA THR A 268 11.20 15.00 7.11
C THR A 268 12.35 14.01 6.94
N ILE A 269 12.84 13.41 8.04
CA ILE A 269 13.89 12.38 7.99
C ILE A 269 13.43 11.19 7.13
N PHE A 270 12.19 10.74 7.33
CA PHE A 270 11.63 9.61 6.61
C PHE A 270 11.36 9.93 5.13
N GLY A 271 10.96 11.16 4.80
CA GLY A 271 10.87 11.61 3.40
C GLY A 271 12.22 11.59 2.68
N HIS A 272 13.31 11.96 3.37
CA HIS A 272 14.64 11.83 2.81
C HIS A 272 15.13 10.38 2.71
N TYR A 273 14.75 9.51 3.65
CA TYR A 273 14.98 8.07 3.50
C TYR A 273 14.23 7.50 2.29
N ALA A 274 12.94 7.84 2.14
CA ALA A 274 12.08 7.33 1.07
C ALA A 274 12.64 7.64 -0.33
N LYS A 275 13.14 8.86 -0.56
CA LYS A 275 13.77 9.20 -1.85
C LYS A 275 15.04 8.38 -2.15
N ARG A 276 15.80 7.96 -1.12
CA ARG A 276 17.00 7.11 -1.32
C ARG A 276 16.62 5.66 -1.61
N MET A 277 15.46 5.20 -1.17
CA MET A 277 14.96 3.85 -1.47
C MET A 277 14.67 3.62 -2.95
N ALA A 278 14.45 4.67 -3.76
CA ALA A 278 14.23 4.56 -5.21
C ALA A 278 15.36 3.79 -5.93
N THR A 279 16.60 3.95 -5.47
CA THR A 279 17.80 3.32 -6.04
C THR A 279 18.72 2.69 -4.99
N PHE A 280 18.27 2.63 -3.73
CA PHE A 280 19.06 2.22 -2.56
C PHE A 280 20.34 3.07 -2.36
N ASP A 281 20.26 4.38 -2.58
CA ASP A 281 21.39 5.31 -2.52
C ASP A 281 21.80 5.67 -1.07
N PHE A 282 22.25 4.65 -0.33
CA PHE A 282 22.77 4.74 1.04
C PHE A 282 23.53 3.44 1.38
N GLY A 283 24.33 3.47 2.45
CA GLY A 283 25.00 2.27 2.97
C GLY A 283 25.76 1.46 1.90
N ALA A 284 25.54 0.15 1.84
CA ALA A 284 26.12 -0.77 0.87
C ALA A 284 25.41 -0.74 -0.51
N LYS A 285 25.18 0.47 -1.06
CA LYS A 285 24.44 0.74 -2.31
C LYS A 285 24.66 -0.30 -3.41
N GLU A 286 25.90 -0.55 -3.79
CA GLU A 286 26.24 -1.48 -4.89
C GLU A 286 25.75 -2.91 -4.61
N ALA A 287 25.84 -3.37 -3.36
CA ALA A 287 25.37 -4.68 -2.96
C ALA A 287 23.83 -4.76 -3.01
N TYR A 288 23.14 -3.74 -2.49
CA TYR A 288 21.67 -3.68 -2.55
C TYR A 288 21.15 -3.66 -3.99
N GLN A 289 21.75 -2.83 -4.85
CA GLN A 289 21.39 -2.76 -6.26
C GLN A 289 21.66 -4.07 -6.99
N LYS A 290 22.76 -4.77 -6.67
CA LYS A 290 23.06 -6.08 -7.26
C LYS A 290 22.00 -7.11 -6.87
N GLU A 291 21.70 -7.26 -5.58
CA GLU A 291 20.70 -8.23 -5.12
C GLU A 291 19.31 -7.93 -5.70
N PHE A 292 18.92 -6.65 -5.75
CA PHE A 292 17.66 -6.24 -6.38
C PHE A 292 17.60 -6.61 -7.86
N ASN A 293 18.67 -6.32 -8.61
CA ASN A 293 18.74 -6.65 -10.03
C ASN A 293 18.76 -8.17 -10.27
N ASP A 294 19.46 -8.94 -9.45
CA ASP A 294 19.48 -10.40 -9.54
C ASP A 294 18.08 -10.99 -9.29
N LYS A 295 17.32 -10.43 -8.34
CA LYS A 295 15.91 -10.79 -8.12
C LYS A 295 15.03 -10.43 -9.31
N LEU A 296 15.10 -9.18 -9.81
CA LEU A 296 14.32 -8.77 -10.99
C LEU A 296 14.65 -9.60 -12.24
N ASN A 297 15.90 -10.04 -12.39
CA ASN A 297 16.32 -10.86 -13.53
C ASN A 297 15.85 -12.32 -13.41
N SER A 298 15.83 -12.87 -12.19
CA SER A 298 15.38 -14.24 -11.94
C SER A 298 13.86 -14.38 -11.83
N GLN A 299 13.17 -13.34 -11.38
CA GLN A 299 11.73 -13.26 -11.17
C GLN A 299 11.19 -11.92 -11.67
N PRO A 300 10.92 -11.77 -12.98
CA PRO A 300 10.50 -10.50 -13.59
C PRO A 300 9.23 -9.90 -12.97
N PHE A 301 8.32 -10.73 -12.43
CA PHE A 301 7.12 -10.27 -11.72
C PHE A 301 7.41 -9.53 -10.41
N TYR A 302 8.62 -9.65 -9.86
CA TYR A 302 9.00 -8.95 -8.63
C TYR A 302 8.90 -7.43 -8.81
N ARG A 303 8.99 -6.92 -10.05
CA ARG A 303 8.67 -5.52 -10.37
C ARG A 303 7.25 -5.13 -9.92
N ASN A 304 6.26 -5.99 -10.14
CA ASN A 304 4.87 -5.75 -9.75
C ASN A 304 4.69 -5.82 -8.23
N LEU A 305 5.61 -6.42 -7.47
CA LEU A 305 5.51 -6.47 -6.01
C LEU A 305 6.14 -5.25 -5.32
N VAL A 306 6.92 -4.45 -6.04
CA VAL A 306 7.76 -3.38 -5.47
C VAL A 306 7.31 -2.00 -5.89
N TYR A 307 7.01 -1.82 -7.17
CA TYR A 307 6.63 -0.53 -7.68
C TYR A 307 5.12 -0.36 -7.60
N THR A 308 4.73 0.82 -7.15
CA THR A 308 3.36 1.28 -7.18
C THR A 308 3.06 1.82 -8.56
N LEU A 309 1.93 1.41 -9.11
CA LEU A 309 1.49 1.78 -10.46
C LEU A 309 0.16 2.53 -10.34
N PRO A 310 0.19 3.88 -10.20
CA PRO A 310 -1.02 4.70 -10.13
C PRO A 310 -1.94 4.55 -11.34
N ASP A 311 -3.25 4.61 -11.13
CA ASP A 311 -4.26 4.51 -12.18
C ASP A 311 -4.50 5.86 -12.86
N GLY A 312 -4.44 5.88 -14.19
CA GLY A 312 -4.66 7.09 -14.98
C GLY A 312 -6.11 7.55 -14.95
N GLN A 313 -6.35 8.79 -14.51
CA GLN A 313 -7.67 9.43 -14.47
C GLN A 313 -7.93 10.32 -15.71
N GLY A 314 -6.98 10.36 -16.65
CA GLY A 314 -6.97 11.28 -17.80
C GLY A 314 -6.28 12.61 -17.50
N GLY A 315 -5.87 13.34 -18.54
CA GLY A 315 -5.25 14.67 -18.39
C GLY A 315 -3.91 14.70 -17.64
N GLY A 316 -3.19 13.57 -17.54
CA GLY A 316 -1.96 13.45 -16.76
C GLY A 316 -2.19 13.32 -15.25
N VAL A 317 -3.44 13.16 -14.81
CA VAL A 317 -3.80 12.88 -13.42
C VAL A 317 -3.75 11.38 -13.19
N TYR A 318 -3.13 10.99 -12.08
CA TYR A 318 -3.05 9.61 -11.63
C TYR A 318 -3.46 9.51 -10.17
N ARG A 319 -4.14 8.44 -9.80
CA ARG A 319 -4.50 8.13 -8.42
C ARG A 319 -3.76 6.89 -7.95
N VAL A 320 -3.26 6.89 -6.72
CA VAL A 320 -2.70 5.69 -6.13
C VAL A 320 -3.81 4.64 -5.89
N PRO A 321 -3.59 3.35 -6.19
CA PRO A 321 -4.50 2.29 -5.75
C PRO A 321 -4.64 2.34 -4.23
N GLU A 322 -5.87 2.24 -3.73
CA GLU A 322 -6.17 2.45 -2.30
C GLU A 322 -5.41 1.46 -1.41
N GLU A 323 -5.31 0.21 -1.84
CA GLU A 323 -4.57 -0.85 -1.16
C GLU A 323 -3.05 -0.65 -1.19
N GLU A 324 -2.53 0.19 -2.08
CA GLU A 324 -1.12 0.57 -2.12
C GLU A 324 -0.84 1.90 -1.43
N ALA A 325 -1.87 2.68 -1.10
CA ALA A 325 -1.71 3.94 -0.40
C ALA A 325 -0.90 3.73 0.89
N PRO A 326 0.11 4.57 1.14
CA PRO A 326 1.07 4.34 2.21
C PRO A 326 0.37 4.50 3.56
N MET A 327 0.64 3.57 4.47
CA MET A 327 0.37 3.76 5.90
C MET A 327 1.42 4.69 6.52
N GLN A 328 1.33 4.97 7.83
CA GLN A 328 2.39 5.71 8.54
C GLN A 328 3.75 5.04 8.35
N ALA A 329 4.73 5.80 7.83
CA ALA A 329 6.06 5.31 7.46
C ALA A 329 6.07 4.29 6.29
N GLY A 330 5.00 4.25 5.50
CA GLY A 330 4.97 3.54 4.23
C GLY A 330 5.57 4.37 3.09
N ILE A 331 6.06 3.71 2.04
CA ILE A 331 6.71 4.28 0.87
C ILE A 331 6.07 3.69 -0.40
N ASN A 332 5.69 4.54 -1.33
CA ASN A 332 5.51 4.17 -2.73
C ASN A 332 6.73 4.62 -3.54
N ILE A 333 7.13 3.77 -4.48
CA ILE A 333 8.12 4.11 -5.51
C ILE A 333 7.42 3.96 -6.86
N ILE A 334 7.29 5.07 -7.57
CA ILE A 334 6.57 5.15 -8.84
C ILE A 334 7.61 5.42 -9.94
N PRO A 335 7.90 4.44 -10.81
CA PRO A 335 8.84 4.63 -11.91
C PRO A 335 8.22 5.50 -13.01
N LEU A 336 9.03 6.39 -13.58
CA LEU A 336 8.60 7.38 -14.56
C LEU A 336 9.30 7.17 -15.91
N LYS A 337 8.52 7.27 -16.98
CA LYS A 337 9.00 7.30 -18.35
C LYS A 337 9.10 8.75 -18.82
N LEU A 338 10.33 9.21 -19.07
CA LEU A 338 10.61 10.58 -19.47
C LEU A 338 10.02 10.90 -20.85
N THR A 339 9.29 12.02 -20.95
CA THR A 339 8.74 12.54 -22.22
C THR A 339 9.17 13.98 -22.51
N GLY A 340 9.68 14.69 -21.51
CA GLY A 340 10.19 16.06 -21.61
C GLY A 340 11.55 16.26 -20.96
N GLY A 341 12.07 17.49 -21.04
CA GLY A 341 13.36 17.87 -20.44
C GLY A 341 13.27 18.18 -18.94
N ASP A 342 12.08 18.45 -18.43
CA ASP A 342 11.77 18.68 -17.01
C ASP A 342 10.56 17.82 -16.63
N ILE A 343 10.50 17.37 -15.38
CA ILE A 343 9.35 16.65 -14.79
C ILE A 343 8.70 17.60 -13.79
N SER A 344 7.39 17.80 -13.88
CA SER A 344 6.62 18.56 -12.90
C SER A 344 5.51 17.70 -12.31
N VAL A 345 5.39 17.69 -10.99
CA VAL A 345 4.38 16.94 -10.24
C VAL A 345 3.61 17.88 -9.33
N SER A 346 2.29 17.92 -9.47
CA SER A 346 1.37 18.51 -8.48
C SER A 346 0.77 17.41 -7.62
N PHE A 347 0.71 17.61 -6.31
CA PHE A 347 0.32 16.58 -5.35
C PHE A 347 -0.93 16.98 -4.56
N ARG A 348 -1.88 16.05 -4.44
CA ARG A 348 -3.13 16.21 -3.69
C ARG A 348 -3.37 15.00 -2.80
N GLY A 349 -3.40 15.21 -1.49
CA GLY A 349 -3.80 14.18 -0.53
C GLY A 349 -5.31 13.94 -0.54
N LEU A 350 -5.72 12.68 -0.42
CA LEU A 350 -7.13 12.28 -0.31
C LEU A 350 -7.38 11.79 1.12
N SER A 351 -7.79 12.70 2.02
CA SER A 351 -8.02 12.37 3.43
C SER A 351 -8.98 13.34 4.10
N ASP A 352 -9.84 12.82 4.98
CA ASP A 352 -10.65 13.58 5.93
C ASP A 352 -9.93 13.81 7.27
N ASP A 353 -8.81 13.12 7.51
CA ASP A 353 -7.96 13.30 8.67
C ASP A 353 -7.05 14.54 8.53
N GLY A 354 -7.29 15.58 9.34
CA GLY A 354 -6.45 16.78 9.39
C GLY A 354 -5.00 16.54 9.87
N ASN A 355 -4.75 15.36 10.47
CA ASN A 355 -3.44 14.88 10.87
C ASN A 355 -2.65 14.27 9.71
N ALA A 356 -3.28 13.95 8.57
CA ALA A 356 -2.61 13.38 7.41
C ALA A 356 -1.44 14.25 6.92
N GLY A 357 -0.41 13.58 6.41
CA GLY A 357 0.80 14.24 5.94
C GLY A 357 1.58 13.36 4.97
N TRP A 358 1.99 13.95 3.86
CA TRP A 358 2.75 13.29 2.81
C TRP A 358 4.08 14.02 2.57
N LYS A 359 5.08 13.24 2.15
CA LYS A 359 6.32 13.76 1.55
C LYS A 359 6.59 13.02 0.25
N ALA A 360 6.72 13.78 -0.82
CA ALA A 360 7.03 13.32 -2.16
C ALA A 360 8.38 13.88 -2.62
N CYS A 361 9.06 13.17 -3.53
CA CYS A 361 10.32 13.62 -4.13
C CYS A 361 10.45 13.08 -5.56
N ILE A 362 10.87 13.95 -6.48
CA ILE A 362 11.25 13.54 -7.84
C ILE A 362 12.73 13.14 -7.79
N VAL A 363 13.02 11.90 -8.19
CA VAL A 363 14.36 11.33 -8.27
C VAL A 363 14.72 11.13 -9.73
N THR A 364 15.84 11.67 -10.18
CA THR A 364 16.38 11.39 -11.53
C THR A 364 17.74 10.73 -11.42
N VAL A 365 18.04 9.83 -12.34
CA VAL A 365 19.30 9.06 -12.36
C VAL A 365 19.94 9.21 -13.71
N ASP A 366 21.21 9.65 -13.76
CA ASP A 366 21.94 9.78 -15.02
C ASP A 366 22.44 8.42 -15.56
N GLY A 367 22.99 8.43 -16.78
CA GLY A 367 23.52 7.21 -17.41
C GLY A 367 24.71 6.55 -16.68
N ASN A 368 25.30 7.20 -15.67
CA ASN A 368 26.35 6.65 -14.81
C ASN A 368 25.81 6.16 -13.46
N GLY A 369 24.50 6.22 -13.24
CA GLY A 369 23.88 5.83 -11.98
C GLY A 369 23.95 6.90 -10.90
N LYS A 370 24.23 8.17 -11.24
CA LYS A 370 24.23 9.27 -10.28
C LYS A 370 22.82 9.85 -10.12
N GLU A 371 22.35 9.88 -8.89
CA GLU A 371 21.05 10.40 -8.51
C GLU A 371 21.06 11.93 -8.31
N THR A 372 19.94 12.56 -8.64
CA THR A 372 19.58 13.90 -8.17
C THR A 372 18.14 13.91 -7.65
N TYR A 373 17.86 14.82 -6.73
CA TYR A 373 16.62 14.85 -5.96
C TYR A 373 16.03 16.25 -5.99
N SER A 374 14.70 16.35 -6.16
CA SER A 374 13.99 17.59 -5.83
C SER A 374 13.96 17.85 -4.32
N ASP A 375 13.53 19.04 -3.92
CA ASP A 375 13.06 19.26 -2.55
C ASP A 375 11.85 18.36 -2.24
N LEU A 376 11.65 18.06 -0.96
CA LEU A 376 10.45 17.33 -0.51
C LEU A 376 9.23 18.25 -0.61
N PHE A 377 8.12 17.72 -1.10
CA PHE A 377 6.85 18.44 -1.23
C PHE A 377 5.68 17.55 -0.79
N GLY A 378 4.50 18.12 -0.56
CA GLY A 378 3.33 17.39 -0.08
C GLY A 378 2.01 17.93 -0.60
N ASP A 379 0.95 17.72 0.18
CA ASP A 379 -0.42 18.11 -0.18
C ASP A 379 -0.55 19.59 -0.55
N GLY A 380 -1.16 19.84 -1.71
CA GLY A 380 -1.38 21.19 -2.27
C GLY A 380 -0.14 21.81 -2.93
N GLU A 381 1.01 21.14 -2.89
CA GLU A 381 2.25 21.66 -3.46
C GLU A 381 2.53 21.10 -4.87
N SER A 382 3.42 21.77 -5.58
CA SER A 382 3.94 21.29 -6.87
C SER A 382 5.45 21.43 -6.90
N MET A 383 6.12 20.50 -7.58
CA MET A 383 7.58 20.46 -7.67
C MET A 383 8.01 20.18 -9.09
N THR A 384 9.12 20.80 -9.52
CA THR A 384 9.73 20.57 -10.84
C THR A 384 11.19 20.18 -10.67
N ALA A 385 11.63 19.16 -11.40
CA ALA A 385 13.02 18.74 -11.48
C ALA A 385 13.48 18.57 -12.93
N SER A 386 14.73 18.92 -13.22
CA SER A 386 15.30 18.70 -14.55
C SER A 386 15.53 17.21 -14.80
N ALA A 387 15.09 16.74 -15.96
CA ALA A 387 15.37 15.40 -16.49
C ALA A 387 16.43 15.42 -17.61
N GLN A 388 17.10 16.55 -17.82
CA GLN A 388 18.15 16.65 -18.84
C GLN A 388 19.33 15.73 -18.50
N GLY A 389 19.57 14.74 -19.37
CA GLY A 389 20.63 13.75 -19.18
C GLY A 389 20.28 12.60 -18.23
N ALA A 390 19.05 12.57 -17.71
CA ALA A 390 18.56 11.44 -16.93
C ALA A 390 18.31 10.22 -17.84
N ALA A 391 18.74 9.04 -17.40
CA ALA A 391 18.46 7.75 -18.00
C ALA A 391 17.19 7.10 -17.42
N SER A 392 16.87 7.40 -16.15
CA SER A 392 15.62 6.99 -15.51
C SER A 392 15.16 8.04 -14.50
N ALA A 393 13.90 7.96 -14.09
CA ALA A 393 13.33 8.78 -13.04
C ALA A 393 12.26 8.03 -12.23
N TYR A 394 12.03 8.52 -11.02
CA TYR A 394 11.05 7.98 -10.09
C TYR A 394 10.37 9.13 -9.33
N LEU A 395 9.13 8.92 -8.92
CA LEU A 395 8.49 9.68 -7.86
C LEU A 395 8.41 8.77 -6.63
N THR A 396 8.95 9.23 -5.50
CA THR A 396 8.73 8.54 -4.21
C THR A 396 7.70 9.30 -3.41
N VAL A 397 6.77 8.61 -2.75
CA VAL A 397 5.77 9.20 -1.86
C VAL A 397 5.78 8.43 -0.55
N THR A 398 5.82 9.13 0.58
CA THR A 398 5.62 8.54 1.90
C THR A 398 4.52 9.28 2.65
N ALA A 399 3.78 8.56 3.49
CA ALA A 399 2.86 9.16 4.43
C ALA A 399 3.40 9.05 5.86
N MET A 400 3.41 10.18 6.55
CA MET A 400 3.58 10.24 7.99
C MET A 400 2.63 11.30 8.53
N PRO A 401 1.68 10.95 9.40
CA PRO A 401 0.83 11.95 10.01
C PRO A 401 1.65 12.92 10.87
N LYS A 402 1.15 14.15 11.04
CA LYS A 402 1.84 15.23 11.79
C LYS A 402 2.06 14.84 13.26
N THR A 403 1.08 14.13 13.82
CA THR A 403 1.12 13.47 15.11
C THR A 403 1.15 11.97 14.86
N LEU A 404 2.21 11.30 15.31
CA LEU A 404 2.43 9.89 15.01
C LEU A 404 1.53 8.98 15.86
N TYR A 405 0.97 7.96 15.22
CA TYR A 405 0.29 6.86 15.90
C TYR A 405 1.31 5.84 16.39
N LYS A 406 1.08 5.31 17.59
CA LYS A 406 1.92 4.24 18.15
C LYS A 406 1.58 2.93 17.46
N CYS A 407 2.34 2.62 16.41
CA CYS A 407 2.17 1.38 15.66
C CYS A 407 2.98 0.25 16.31
N ASN A 408 2.33 -0.85 16.66
CA ASN A 408 2.99 -2.08 17.08
C ASN A 408 2.75 -3.18 16.03
N ALA A 409 3.83 -3.72 15.44
CA ALA A 409 3.76 -4.71 14.38
C ALA A 409 3.03 -6.01 14.77
N PHE A 410 2.93 -6.28 16.08
CA PHE A 410 2.33 -7.51 16.62
C PHE A 410 0.89 -7.35 17.08
N HIS A 411 0.34 -6.12 17.10
CA HIS A 411 -1.07 -5.91 17.36
C HIS A 411 -1.91 -6.66 16.31
N LYS A 412 -2.90 -7.39 16.81
CA LYS A 412 -3.91 -8.14 16.05
C LYS A 412 -5.25 -7.42 16.12
N ASP A 413 -6.25 -7.90 15.38
CA ASP A 413 -7.56 -7.26 15.26
C ASP A 413 -8.28 -7.08 16.61
N ASP A 414 -8.04 -7.96 17.59
CA ASP A 414 -8.61 -7.87 18.95
C ASP A 414 -7.99 -6.76 19.82
N VAL A 415 -6.81 -6.25 19.44
CA VAL A 415 -6.14 -5.11 20.08
C VAL A 415 -6.43 -3.81 19.35
N SER A 416 -6.33 -3.84 18.02
CA SER A 416 -6.54 -2.70 17.15
C SER A 416 -7.13 -3.20 15.84
N THR A 417 -8.38 -2.81 15.59
CA THR A 417 -9.14 -3.30 14.44
C THR A 417 -8.41 -2.97 13.15
N TYR A 418 -8.29 -3.92 12.23
CA TYR A 418 -7.62 -3.67 10.95
C TYR A 418 -8.33 -2.57 10.16
N LYS A 419 -9.66 -2.66 10.08
CA LYS A 419 -10.50 -1.76 9.27
C LYS A 419 -10.51 -0.31 9.77
N ASN A 420 -10.61 -0.09 11.08
CA ASN A 420 -10.87 1.23 11.65
C ASN A 420 -9.75 1.74 12.58
N GLY A 421 -8.69 0.95 12.79
CA GLY A 421 -7.60 1.31 13.70
C GLY A 421 -6.70 2.39 13.10
N ASP A 422 -6.42 3.44 13.88
CA ASP A 422 -5.56 4.55 13.42
C ASP A 422 -4.15 4.08 13.02
N GLU A 423 -3.59 3.06 13.68
CA GLU A 423 -2.27 2.50 13.35
C GLU A 423 -2.23 1.76 11.99
N ARG A 424 -3.39 1.47 11.39
CA ARG A 424 -3.52 0.79 10.08
C ARG A 424 -4.05 1.71 8.99
N ARG A 425 -4.31 2.99 9.30
CA ARG A 425 -4.84 3.97 8.35
C ARG A 425 -3.91 4.13 7.16
N ARG A 426 -4.50 4.14 5.96
CA ARG A 426 -3.85 4.44 4.70
C ARG A 426 -4.09 5.89 4.29
N TYR A 427 -3.15 6.46 3.56
CA TYR A 427 -3.18 7.86 3.15
C TYR A 427 -3.09 7.98 1.62
N PRO A 428 -4.21 7.80 0.89
CA PRO A 428 -4.23 7.87 -0.56
C PRO A 428 -4.05 9.28 -1.07
N TYR A 429 -3.70 9.40 -2.35
CA TYR A 429 -3.36 10.66 -2.99
C TYR A 429 -3.57 10.60 -4.51
N GLU A 430 -3.66 11.78 -5.11
CA GLU A 430 -3.60 12.02 -6.54
C GLU A 430 -2.35 12.83 -6.89
N ILE A 431 -1.80 12.57 -8.06
CA ILE A 431 -0.71 13.32 -8.66
C ILE A 431 -1.08 13.77 -10.06
N THR A 432 -0.69 14.98 -10.44
CA THR A 432 -0.69 15.41 -11.85
C THR A 432 0.74 15.49 -12.34
N VAL A 433 1.09 14.68 -13.34
CA VAL A 433 2.46 14.56 -13.85
C VAL A 433 2.55 15.20 -15.23
N ASN A 434 3.56 16.07 -15.42
CA ASN A 434 3.90 16.68 -16.70
C ASN A 434 5.37 16.42 -17.04
N GLY A 435 5.67 16.20 -18.32
CA GLY A 435 7.04 15.92 -18.80
C GLY A 435 7.55 14.50 -18.52
N ALA A 436 6.69 13.65 -17.95
CA ALA A 436 6.86 12.21 -17.85
C ALA A 436 5.49 11.51 -17.81
N ASP A 437 5.47 10.22 -18.10
CA ASP A 437 4.34 9.32 -17.86
C ASP A 437 4.73 8.29 -16.79
N ILE A 438 3.75 7.58 -16.23
CA ILE A 438 4.03 6.40 -15.39
C ILE A 438 4.63 5.29 -16.25
N ASP A 439 5.71 4.66 -15.78
CA ASP A 439 6.33 3.53 -16.45
C ASP A 439 5.67 2.20 -16.04
N TYR A 440 4.67 1.78 -16.83
CA TYR A 440 4.02 0.47 -16.74
C TYR A 440 4.81 -0.65 -17.44
N SER A 441 6.04 -0.41 -17.90
CA SER A 441 6.79 -1.41 -18.64
C SER A 441 7.12 -2.64 -17.80
N THR A 442 7.16 -3.78 -18.48
CA THR A 442 7.45 -5.08 -17.88
C THR A 442 8.87 -5.55 -18.18
N ARG A 443 9.39 -6.44 -17.33
CA ARG A 443 10.70 -7.09 -17.51
C ARG A 443 10.62 -8.35 -18.38
N TYR A 444 9.41 -8.89 -18.62
CA TYR A 444 9.23 -10.04 -19.52
C TYR A 444 9.58 -9.67 -20.97
N GLN A 445 10.27 -10.56 -21.67
CA GLN A 445 10.77 -10.32 -23.02
C GLN A 445 10.10 -11.23 -24.04
N LYS A 446 9.79 -10.65 -25.21
CA LYS A 446 9.29 -11.40 -26.37
C LYS A 446 10.43 -12.21 -26.96
N GLY A 447 10.31 -13.54 -26.89
CA GLY A 447 11.20 -14.48 -27.56
C GLY A 447 10.83 -14.68 -29.04
N ARG A 448 11.03 -15.90 -29.56
CA ARG A 448 10.41 -16.30 -30.83
C ARG A 448 8.91 -16.57 -30.61
N GLY A 449 8.08 -16.12 -31.54
CA GLY A 449 6.63 -16.17 -31.40
C GLY A 449 5.92 -15.48 -32.55
N HIS A 450 4.62 -15.30 -32.38
CA HIS A 450 3.72 -14.70 -33.36
C HIS A 450 2.56 -13.98 -32.65
N ALA A 451 1.86 -13.12 -33.39
CA ALA A 451 0.61 -12.53 -32.92
C ALA A 451 -0.53 -13.57 -33.00
N HIS A 452 -1.33 -13.67 -31.94
CA HIS A 452 -2.49 -14.56 -31.92
C HIS A 452 -3.58 -14.06 -32.89
N PRO A 453 -4.22 -14.93 -33.70
CA PRO A 453 -5.24 -14.49 -34.67
C PRO A 453 -6.49 -13.88 -34.03
N ASN A 454 -6.76 -14.19 -32.77
CA ASN A 454 -7.85 -13.61 -31.99
C ASN A 454 -7.28 -12.64 -30.93
N GLY A 455 -7.36 -11.35 -31.20
CA GLY A 455 -6.90 -10.24 -30.34
C GLY A 455 -5.54 -9.62 -30.70
N GLY A 456 -4.64 -10.35 -31.35
CA GLY A 456 -3.36 -9.83 -31.86
C GLY A 456 -2.19 -9.81 -30.87
N GLY A 457 -2.40 -10.26 -29.63
CA GLY A 457 -1.36 -10.34 -28.61
C GLY A 457 -0.24 -11.33 -28.89
N TRP A 458 0.86 -11.23 -28.15
CA TRP A 458 2.05 -12.01 -28.43
C TRP A 458 1.98 -13.41 -27.83
N VAL A 459 2.24 -14.44 -28.64
CA VAL A 459 2.31 -15.84 -28.22
C VAL A 459 3.67 -16.43 -28.60
N ALA A 460 4.40 -16.95 -27.61
CA ALA A 460 5.68 -17.63 -27.84
C ALA A 460 5.49 -18.94 -28.64
N ASP A 461 6.47 -19.29 -29.48
CA ASP A 461 6.44 -20.53 -30.29
C ASP A 461 6.34 -21.81 -29.44
N SER A 462 6.74 -21.73 -28.16
CA SER A 462 6.68 -22.83 -27.18
C SER A 462 5.33 -22.95 -26.47
N ALA A 463 4.49 -21.92 -26.51
CA ALA A 463 3.16 -21.93 -25.90
C ALA A 463 2.14 -22.63 -26.82
N LYS A 464 1.08 -23.19 -26.22
CA LYS A 464 -0.04 -23.81 -26.93
C LYS A 464 -1.32 -23.07 -26.60
N VAL A 465 -1.72 -22.18 -27.49
CA VAL A 465 -2.91 -21.33 -27.33
C VAL A 465 -3.92 -21.69 -28.42
N ASP A 466 -5.12 -22.11 -28.02
CA ASP A 466 -6.19 -22.46 -28.96
C ASP A 466 -6.72 -21.20 -29.67
N SER A 467 -7.19 -21.35 -30.91
CA SER A 467 -7.73 -20.22 -31.70
C SER A 467 -8.98 -19.57 -31.09
N SER A 468 -9.66 -20.26 -30.16
CA SER A 468 -10.81 -19.71 -29.43
C SER A 468 -10.41 -18.79 -28.27
N VAL A 469 -9.17 -18.86 -27.79
CA VAL A 469 -8.64 -17.97 -26.76
C VAL A 469 -8.51 -16.56 -27.33
N TYR A 470 -8.84 -15.55 -26.54
CA TYR A 470 -8.56 -14.16 -26.88
C TYR A 470 -7.24 -13.74 -26.21
N VAL A 471 -6.32 -13.15 -26.99
CA VAL A 471 -5.09 -12.56 -26.46
C VAL A 471 -5.01 -11.12 -26.97
N GLY A 472 -5.26 -10.15 -26.09
CA GLY A 472 -5.28 -8.72 -26.38
C GLY A 472 -3.94 -8.21 -26.91
N PRO A 473 -3.94 -7.07 -27.64
CA PRO A 473 -2.79 -6.62 -28.43
C PRO A 473 -1.51 -6.38 -27.62
N ASP A 474 -1.66 -5.97 -26.36
CA ASP A 474 -0.54 -5.69 -25.46
C ASP A 474 -0.24 -6.85 -24.47
N ALA A 475 -1.09 -7.87 -24.46
CA ALA A 475 -0.93 -9.05 -23.62
C ALA A 475 0.13 -10.01 -24.17
N MET A 476 0.70 -10.82 -23.28
CA MET A 476 1.75 -11.78 -23.62
C MET A 476 1.52 -13.16 -23.03
N VAL A 477 1.61 -14.19 -23.89
CA VAL A 477 1.64 -15.61 -23.51
C VAL A 477 3.01 -16.18 -23.84
N LEU A 478 3.76 -16.54 -22.80
CA LEU A 478 5.18 -16.88 -22.84
C LEU A 478 5.44 -18.28 -22.26
N GLY A 479 6.66 -18.79 -22.45
CA GLY A 479 7.06 -20.09 -21.91
C GLY A 479 6.27 -21.25 -22.53
N ASN A 480 5.88 -22.23 -21.71
CA ASN A 480 5.18 -23.44 -22.14
C ASN A 480 3.69 -23.41 -21.75
N ALA A 481 3.10 -22.22 -21.64
CA ALA A 481 1.71 -22.06 -21.26
C ALA A 481 0.75 -22.80 -22.22
N VAL A 482 -0.34 -23.34 -21.67
CA VAL A 482 -1.39 -24.05 -22.39
C VAL A 482 -2.73 -23.41 -22.08
N LEU A 483 -3.31 -22.70 -23.05
CA LEU A 483 -4.57 -21.99 -22.91
C LEU A 483 -5.61 -22.54 -23.89
N LYS A 484 -6.80 -22.91 -23.40
CA LYS A 484 -7.86 -23.54 -24.18
C LYS A 484 -9.26 -23.05 -23.77
N GLY A 485 -10.28 -23.34 -24.57
CA GLY A 485 -11.65 -22.89 -24.29
C GLY A 485 -11.84 -21.41 -24.62
N ASN A 486 -12.56 -20.69 -23.76
CA ASN A 486 -12.89 -19.27 -23.91
C ASN A 486 -12.02 -18.38 -23.01
N VAL A 487 -10.79 -18.82 -22.70
CA VAL A 487 -9.85 -18.02 -21.90
C VAL A 487 -9.61 -16.67 -22.59
N ARG A 488 -9.49 -15.61 -21.79
CA ARG A 488 -9.17 -14.26 -22.26
C ARG A 488 -7.94 -13.76 -21.50
N VAL A 489 -6.93 -13.35 -22.25
CA VAL A 489 -5.75 -12.64 -21.73
C VAL A 489 -5.81 -11.24 -22.30
N GLU A 490 -6.03 -10.24 -21.46
CA GLU A 490 -6.45 -8.89 -21.83
C GLU A 490 -5.42 -7.86 -21.40
N ASP A 491 -5.57 -6.62 -21.88
CA ASP A 491 -4.77 -5.46 -21.50
C ASP A 491 -3.26 -5.73 -21.59
N HIS A 492 -2.55 -5.58 -20.47
CA HIS A 492 -1.12 -5.79 -20.32
C HIS A 492 -0.78 -7.09 -19.58
N ALA A 493 -1.75 -7.99 -19.44
CA ALA A 493 -1.58 -9.21 -18.67
C ALA A 493 -0.51 -10.15 -19.27
N ILE A 494 0.18 -10.86 -18.38
CA ILE A 494 1.28 -11.76 -18.73
C ILE A 494 1.01 -13.15 -18.18
N VAL A 495 1.01 -14.13 -19.08
CA VAL A 495 0.98 -15.56 -18.75
C VAL A 495 2.32 -16.17 -19.13
N ALA A 496 3.09 -16.68 -18.17
CA ALA A 496 4.47 -17.10 -18.40
C ALA A 496 4.81 -18.47 -17.79
N ASN A 497 5.87 -19.10 -18.33
CA ASN A 497 6.37 -20.39 -17.88
C ASN A 497 5.32 -21.52 -17.98
N GLN A 498 5.05 -22.27 -16.90
CA GLN A 498 4.16 -23.45 -16.92
C GLN A 498 2.76 -23.09 -16.41
N VAL A 499 1.89 -22.56 -17.28
CA VAL A 499 0.50 -22.23 -16.91
C VAL A 499 -0.47 -23.09 -17.70
N THR A 500 -1.51 -23.61 -17.05
CA THR A 500 -2.68 -24.19 -17.72
C THR A 500 -3.90 -23.36 -17.40
N ALA A 501 -4.53 -22.76 -18.42
CA ALA A 501 -5.81 -22.08 -18.25
C ALA A 501 -6.88 -22.69 -19.17
N SER A 502 -8.10 -22.85 -18.66
CA SER A 502 -9.23 -23.36 -19.44
C SER A 502 -10.56 -22.69 -19.10
N ASP A 503 -11.60 -23.13 -19.80
CA ASP A 503 -12.99 -22.72 -19.61
C ASP A 503 -13.19 -21.23 -19.93
N ASN A 504 -13.57 -20.39 -18.98
CA ASN A 504 -13.85 -18.95 -19.17
C ASN A 504 -12.96 -18.07 -18.29
N ALA A 505 -11.75 -18.53 -17.92
CA ALA A 505 -10.86 -17.74 -17.09
C ALA A 505 -10.42 -16.44 -17.80
N ILE A 506 -10.36 -15.34 -17.04
CA ILE A 506 -9.96 -14.02 -17.51
C ILE A 506 -8.69 -13.61 -16.76
N ILE A 507 -7.67 -13.19 -17.49
CA ILE A 507 -6.46 -12.56 -16.95
C ILE A 507 -6.35 -11.16 -17.59
N CYS A 508 -6.49 -10.10 -16.81
CA CYS A 508 -6.61 -8.72 -17.30
C CYS A 508 -5.76 -7.71 -16.49
N GLY A 509 -5.80 -6.44 -16.87
CA GLY A 509 -4.99 -5.37 -16.29
C GLY A 509 -3.48 -5.57 -16.51
N HIS A 510 -2.72 -5.43 -15.45
CA HIS A 510 -1.28 -5.70 -15.34
C HIS A 510 -0.96 -7.02 -14.63
N ALA A 511 -1.94 -7.92 -14.50
CA ALA A 511 -1.79 -9.16 -13.76
C ALA A 511 -0.72 -10.08 -14.36
N ILE A 512 -0.03 -10.83 -13.49
CA ILE A 512 0.99 -11.80 -13.89
C ILE A 512 0.63 -13.18 -13.34
N VAL A 513 0.54 -14.14 -14.26
CA VAL A 513 0.37 -15.56 -13.95
C VAL A 513 1.62 -16.30 -14.42
N ASP A 514 2.46 -16.73 -13.48
CA ASP A 514 3.75 -17.34 -13.76
C ASP A 514 3.91 -18.69 -13.05
N GLY A 515 3.87 -19.79 -13.82
CA GLY A 515 4.08 -21.14 -13.29
C GLY A 515 5.54 -21.57 -13.14
N GLY A 516 6.48 -20.63 -13.07
CA GLY A 516 7.90 -20.90 -12.86
C GLY A 516 8.23 -21.33 -11.42
N GLY A 517 9.51 -21.37 -11.10
CA GLY A 517 9.98 -21.74 -9.76
C GLY A 517 9.94 -23.24 -9.47
N TRP A 518 10.29 -23.57 -8.23
CA TRP A 518 10.31 -24.94 -7.71
C TRP A 518 9.41 -25.05 -6.47
N VAL A 519 8.69 -26.16 -6.34
CA VAL A 519 7.94 -26.52 -5.13
C VAL A 519 8.52 -27.80 -4.55
N TYR A 520 8.67 -27.83 -3.23
CA TYR A 520 8.94 -29.05 -2.49
C TYR A 520 7.64 -29.72 -2.08
N ASP A 521 7.31 -30.84 -2.72
CA ASP A 521 6.17 -31.69 -2.37
C ASP A 521 6.58 -33.14 -2.60
N ASN A 522 7.09 -33.77 -1.54
CA ASN A 522 7.75 -35.08 -1.59
C ASN A 522 8.84 -35.18 -2.68
N GLY A 523 9.49 -34.04 -2.98
CA GLY A 523 10.47 -33.87 -4.04
C GLY A 523 10.36 -32.49 -4.69
N TRP A 524 11.47 -31.99 -5.24
CA TRP A 524 11.48 -30.73 -5.98
C TRP A 524 10.90 -30.93 -7.37
N LYS A 525 9.82 -30.20 -7.67
CA LYS A 525 9.18 -30.18 -8.99
C LYS A 525 9.06 -28.75 -9.49
N SER A 526 9.06 -28.57 -10.81
CA SER A 526 8.74 -27.27 -11.41
C SER A 526 7.32 -26.87 -11.03
N GLY A 527 7.13 -25.58 -10.77
CA GLY A 527 5.80 -25.01 -10.58
C GLY A 527 4.87 -25.28 -11.76
N THR A 528 3.56 -25.23 -11.52
CA THR A 528 2.53 -25.13 -12.57
C THR A 528 1.29 -24.44 -12.01
N VAL A 529 0.95 -23.25 -12.54
CA VAL A 529 -0.30 -22.58 -12.18
C VAL A 529 -1.46 -23.16 -12.99
N THR A 530 -2.59 -23.43 -12.35
CA THR A 530 -3.82 -23.91 -13.00
C THR A 530 -4.98 -22.95 -12.78
N LEU A 531 -5.58 -22.47 -13.88
CA LEU A 531 -6.78 -21.62 -13.88
C LEU A 531 -7.93 -22.34 -14.60
N SER A 532 -9.14 -22.34 -14.04
CA SER A 532 -10.31 -22.99 -14.65
C SER A 532 -11.63 -22.36 -14.21
N GLY A 533 -12.75 -22.75 -14.81
CA GLY A 533 -14.06 -22.16 -14.53
C GLY A 533 -14.18 -20.72 -15.05
N ASN A 534 -14.65 -19.81 -14.20
CA ASN A 534 -14.82 -18.38 -14.45
C ASN A 534 -13.84 -17.54 -13.61
N ALA A 535 -12.67 -18.08 -13.28
CA ALA A 535 -11.69 -17.38 -12.46
C ALA A 535 -11.25 -16.05 -13.10
N VAL A 536 -11.08 -15.01 -12.29
CA VAL A 536 -10.61 -13.68 -12.74
C VAL A 536 -9.32 -13.32 -12.03
N ILE A 537 -8.26 -13.06 -12.77
CA ILE A 537 -6.99 -12.53 -12.26
C ILE A 537 -6.80 -11.14 -12.86
N GLY A 538 -6.86 -10.09 -12.04
CA GLY A 538 -6.96 -8.70 -12.50
C GLY A 538 -5.95 -7.75 -11.86
N ASP A 539 -6.04 -6.49 -12.28
CA ASP A 539 -5.27 -5.36 -11.76
C ASP A 539 -3.76 -5.61 -11.78
N SER A 540 -3.06 -5.60 -10.65
CA SER A 540 -1.62 -5.86 -10.54
C SER A 540 -1.30 -7.20 -9.88
N ALA A 541 -2.27 -8.12 -9.79
CA ALA A 541 -2.13 -9.34 -9.02
C ALA A 541 -1.03 -10.27 -9.57
N VAL A 542 -0.41 -11.05 -8.69
CA VAL A 542 0.61 -12.04 -9.04
C VAL A 542 0.20 -13.42 -8.56
N VAL A 543 0.05 -14.37 -9.48
CA VAL A 543 -0.19 -15.78 -9.18
C VAL A 543 1.01 -16.59 -9.64
N PHE A 544 1.75 -17.15 -8.69
CA PHE A 544 3.06 -17.75 -8.94
C PHE A 544 3.13 -19.23 -8.54
N ASN A 545 4.03 -19.96 -9.19
CA ASN A 545 4.47 -21.31 -8.82
C ASN A 545 3.41 -22.41 -9.08
N SER A 546 2.87 -23.08 -8.05
CA SER A 546 1.90 -24.19 -8.18
C SER A 546 0.48 -23.84 -7.73
N CYS A 547 0.12 -22.56 -7.75
CA CYS A 547 -1.20 -22.09 -7.34
C CYS A 547 -2.34 -22.59 -8.25
N LYS A 548 -3.54 -22.69 -7.68
CA LYS A 548 -4.76 -23.07 -8.40
C LYS A 548 -5.86 -22.05 -8.14
N VAL A 549 -6.48 -21.54 -9.20
CA VAL A 549 -7.64 -20.64 -9.10
C VAL A 549 -8.78 -21.21 -9.94
N SER A 550 -9.95 -21.42 -9.34
CA SER A 550 -11.07 -22.11 -10.00
C SER A 550 -12.44 -21.63 -9.52
N GLY A 551 -13.51 -22.07 -10.17
CA GLY A 551 -14.87 -21.61 -9.84
C GLY A 551 -15.10 -20.19 -10.37
N ASN A 552 -15.72 -19.33 -9.57
CA ASN A 552 -15.87 -17.90 -9.81
C ASN A 552 -14.84 -17.06 -9.02
N ALA A 553 -13.77 -17.70 -8.54
CA ALA A 553 -12.82 -17.06 -7.66
C ALA A 553 -12.08 -15.90 -8.34
N LYS A 554 -11.73 -14.90 -7.54
CA LYS A 554 -11.05 -13.68 -8.02
C LYS A 554 -9.73 -13.46 -7.29
N VAL A 555 -8.71 -13.05 -8.03
CA VAL A 555 -7.42 -12.59 -7.49
C VAL A 555 -7.15 -11.22 -8.10
N LEU A 556 -7.33 -10.17 -7.31
CA LEU A 556 -7.43 -8.78 -7.78
C LEU A 556 -6.41 -7.89 -7.05
N GLN A 557 -6.35 -6.64 -7.46
CA GLN A 557 -5.53 -5.57 -6.90
C GLN A 557 -4.04 -5.97 -6.84
N LYS A 558 -3.42 -5.99 -5.66
CA LYS A 558 -2.02 -6.41 -5.44
C LYS A 558 -1.89 -7.77 -4.77
N ALA A 559 -2.94 -8.61 -4.82
CA ALA A 559 -2.86 -9.93 -4.21
C ALA A 559 -1.71 -10.76 -4.81
N TYR A 560 -0.91 -11.36 -3.94
CA TYR A 560 0.22 -12.21 -4.28
C TYR A 560 0.02 -13.62 -3.75
N LEU A 561 -0.17 -14.58 -4.65
CA LEU A 561 -0.29 -16.00 -4.36
C LEU A 561 0.99 -16.73 -4.74
N ALA A 562 1.53 -17.50 -3.79
CA ALA A 562 2.77 -18.25 -3.96
C ALA A 562 2.63 -19.73 -3.54
N ASP A 563 3.67 -20.51 -3.83
CA ASP A 563 3.82 -21.93 -3.52
C ASP A 563 2.74 -22.82 -4.15
N ALA A 564 1.72 -23.26 -3.41
CA ALA A 564 0.71 -24.22 -3.87
C ALA A 564 -0.69 -23.88 -3.33
N VAL A 565 -0.97 -22.60 -3.13
CA VAL A 565 -2.26 -22.08 -2.65
C VAL A 565 -3.39 -22.41 -3.63
N THR A 566 -4.57 -22.74 -3.10
CA THR A 566 -5.81 -22.92 -3.87
C THR A 566 -6.83 -21.85 -3.51
N ILE A 567 -7.34 -21.12 -4.50
CA ILE A 567 -8.53 -20.25 -4.38
C ILE A 567 -9.65 -20.86 -5.24
N GLY A 568 -10.83 -21.09 -4.67
CA GLY A 568 -11.93 -21.78 -5.33
C GLY A 568 -13.31 -21.21 -5.01
N ASP A 569 -14.34 -21.77 -5.65
CA ASP A 569 -15.74 -21.36 -5.51
C ASP A 569 -15.91 -19.85 -5.78
N ASP A 570 -16.44 -19.07 -4.84
CA ASP A 570 -16.67 -17.62 -4.96
C ASP A 570 -15.66 -16.81 -4.13
N ALA A 571 -14.53 -17.42 -3.73
CA ALA A 571 -13.54 -16.76 -2.89
C ALA A 571 -12.81 -15.62 -3.63
N VAL A 572 -12.45 -14.56 -2.90
CA VAL A 572 -11.76 -13.39 -3.42
C VAL A 572 -10.48 -13.15 -2.64
N ALA A 573 -9.35 -13.03 -3.33
CA ALA A 573 -8.13 -12.47 -2.77
C ALA A 573 -7.89 -11.08 -3.39
N LYS A 574 -7.86 -10.05 -2.56
CA LYS A 574 -7.65 -8.66 -2.98
C LYS A 574 -6.81 -7.89 -1.95
N GLY A 575 -6.70 -6.59 -2.12
CA GLY A 575 -5.83 -5.71 -1.38
C GLY A 575 -4.37 -6.00 -1.68
N MET A 576 -3.56 -5.98 -0.63
CA MET A 576 -2.15 -6.39 -0.60
C MET A 576 -1.99 -7.83 -0.08
N ALA A 577 -3.04 -8.67 -0.12
CA ALA A 577 -3.02 -10.00 0.46
C ALA A 577 -1.82 -10.83 -0.05
N TYR A 578 -1.05 -11.44 0.86
CA TYR A 578 0.03 -12.35 0.53
C TYR A 578 -0.28 -13.74 1.07
N VAL A 579 -0.52 -14.69 0.17
CA VAL A 579 -0.98 -16.04 0.51
C VAL A 579 0.04 -17.04 -0.01
N TYR A 580 0.50 -17.94 0.86
CA TYR A 580 1.60 -18.87 0.56
C TYR A 580 1.36 -20.27 1.15
N GLY A 581 2.30 -21.19 0.95
CA GLY A 581 2.18 -22.57 1.41
C GLY A 581 1.18 -23.39 0.61
N THR A 582 0.37 -24.20 1.30
CA THR A 582 -0.55 -25.18 0.68
C THR A 582 -2.02 -24.94 1.08
N ALA A 583 -2.34 -23.74 1.56
CA ALA A 583 -3.66 -23.40 2.08
C ALA A 583 -4.73 -23.37 0.97
N SER A 584 -5.98 -23.65 1.35
CA SER A 584 -7.14 -23.61 0.47
C SER A 584 -8.15 -22.58 0.96
N TYR A 585 -8.54 -21.65 0.08
CA TYR A 585 -9.54 -20.63 0.33
C TYR A 585 -10.71 -20.81 -0.62
N THR A 586 -11.88 -21.13 -0.10
CA THR A 586 -13.04 -21.54 -0.91
C THR A 586 -14.33 -20.93 -0.38
N GLY A 587 -15.49 -21.40 -0.86
CA GLY A 587 -16.79 -20.84 -0.50
C GLY A 587 -16.86 -19.34 -0.75
N THR A 588 -17.05 -18.55 0.31
CA THR A 588 -17.22 -17.09 0.27
C THR A 588 -16.09 -16.35 0.98
N ALA A 589 -14.93 -16.97 1.13
CA ALA A 589 -13.80 -16.35 1.79
C ALA A 589 -13.32 -15.12 1.00
N ILE A 590 -13.21 -13.98 1.67
CA ILE A 590 -12.59 -12.77 1.15
C ILE A 590 -11.30 -12.54 1.97
N LEU A 591 -10.16 -12.48 1.29
CA LEU A 591 -8.87 -12.08 1.83
C LEU A 591 -8.61 -10.67 1.36
N ASP A 592 -8.45 -9.73 2.29
CA ASP A 592 -8.43 -8.31 1.97
C ASP A 592 -7.37 -7.57 2.80
N GLY A 593 -7.09 -6.32 2.44
CA GLY A 593 -6.12 -5.49 3.12
C GLY A 593 -4.72 -6.11 3.07
N ASP A 594 -4.11 -6.32 4.24
CA ASP A 594 -2.76 -6.83 4.40
C ASP A 594 -2.69 -8.33 4.69
N PHE A 595 -3.80 -9.06 4.51
CA PHE A 595 -3.94 -10.46 4.89
C PHE A 595 -2.69 -11.29 4.53
N CYS A 596 -2.13 -11.99 5.52
CA CYS A 596 -0.95 -12.82 5.32
C CYS A 596 -0.96 -14.01 6.28
N ASN A 597 -1.42 -15.17 5.80
CA ASN A 597 -1.55 -16.39 6.58
C ASN A 597 -1.49 -17.63 5.66
N ASP A 598 -1.29 -18.81 6.23
CA ASP A 598 -1.32 -20.13 5.55
C ASP A 598 -2.46 -21.03 6.08
N GLN A 599 -3.43 -20.44 6.77
CA GLN A 599 -4.62 -21.12 7.24
C GLN A 599 -5.77 -21.07 6.24
N SER A 600 -6.32 -22.24 5.92
CA SER A 600 -7.47 -22.39 5.02
C SER A 600 -8.74 -21.74 5.59
N LYS A 601 -9.50 -21.02 4.76
CA LYS A 601 -10.80 -20.40 5.13
C LYS A 601 -11.84 -20.70 4.05
N ASN A 602 -13.12 -20.71 4.43
CA ASN A 602 -14.21 -20.98 3.48
C ASN A 602 -15.33 -19.91 3.47
N SER A 603 -15.19 -18.85 4.27
CA SER A 603 -16.18 -17.79 4.42
C SER A 603 -15.62 -16.58 5.15
N GLY A 604 -16.33 -15.45 5.08
CA GLY A 604 -16.05 -14.22 5.81
C GLY A 604 -14.95 -13.37 5.18
N VAL A 605 -14.80 -12.13 5.66
CA VAL A 605 -13.66 -11.27 5.31
C VAL A 605 -12.53 -11.48 6.31
N ASN A 606 -11.30 -11.63 5.83
CA ASN A 606 -10.14 -11.97 6.64
C ASN A 606 -9.01 -10.96 6.39
N TYR A 607 -8.43 -10.47 7.48
CA TYR A 607 -7.35 -9.47 7.50
C TYR A 607 -6.12 -9.95 8.27
N GLY A 608 -5.06 -9.16 8.20
CA GLY A 608 -3.97 -9.22 9.16
C GLY A 608 -2.89 -10.24 8.84
N TRP A 609 -1.72 -9.98 9.39
CA TRP A 609 -0.57 -10.89 9.34
C TRP A 609 -0.63 -11.89 10.49
N LEU A 610 -0.68 -13.19 10.17
CA LEU A 610 -0.77 -14.28 11.15
C LEU A 610 -1.79 -13.96 12.26
N ASP A 611 -2.97 -13.52 11.83
CA ASP A 611 -4.03 -13.07 12.71
C ASP A 611 -5.19 -14.07 12.66
N ASP A 612 -5.39 -14.77 13.77
CA ASP A 612 -6.49 -15.73 13.92
C ASP A 612 -7.82 -15.02 14.27
N ASN A 613 -7.77 -13.75 14.67
CA ASN A 613 -8.91 -12.92 15.08
C ASN A 613 -9.43 -12.03 13.95
N GLY A 614 -8.64 -11.79 12.89
CA GLY A 614 -9.01 -10.91 11.77
C GLY A 614 -10.14 -11.41 10.85
N GLY A 615 -10.84 -12.49 11.21
CA GLY A 615 -11.92 -13.08 10.44
C GLY A 615 -13.30 -12.59 10.87
N HIS A 616 -14.01 -11.90 9.97
CA HIS A 616 -15.35 -11.35 10.21
C HIS A 616 -16.40 -12.06 9.37
N ARG A 617 -17.51 -12.46 10.01
CA ARG A 617 -18.62 -13.09 9.32
C ARG A 617 -19.37 -12.08 8.46
N THR A 618 -19.67 -12.51 7.24
CA THR A 618 -20.48 -11.77 6.29
C THR A 618 -21.85 -12.41 6.11
N GLU A 619 -22.76 -11.65 5.52
CA GLU A 619 -24.03 -12.17 5.03
C GLU A 619 -23.80 -13.09 3.83
N ASP A 620 -24.67 -14.09 3.66
CA ASP A 620 -24.58 -15.01 2.54
C ASP A 620 -24.79 -14.28 1.19
N GLY A 621 -23.92 -14.53 0.22
CA GLY A 621 -23.93 -13.81 -1.06
C GLY A 621 -23.15 -12.49 -1.08
N TYR A 622 -22.66 -11.98 0.06
CA TYR A 622 -22.01 -10.67 0.16
C TYR A 622 -20.82 -10.51 -0.81
N THR A 623 -20.71 -9.33 -1.42
CA THR A 623 -19.52 -8.88 -2.16
C THR A 623 -19.01 -7.53 -1.65
N ALA A 624 -19.92 -6.56 -1.50
CA ALA A 624 -19.65 -5.23 -0.93
C ALA A 624 -20.96 -4.64 -0.35
N ALA A 625 -20.85 -3.73 0.61
CA ALA A 625 -22.01 -3.06 1.22
C ALA A 625 -21.66 -1.65 1.71
N TYR A 626 -22.19 -0.62 1.04
CA TYR A 626 -22.00 0.78 1.41
C TYR A 626 -23.27 1.29 2.08
N GLU A 627 -23.27 1.38 3.41
CA GLU A 627 -24.47 1.76 4.18
C GLU A 627 -24.52 3.26 4.51
N PHE A 628 -23.48 4.02 4.16
CA PHE A 628 -23.33 5.46 4.41
C PHE A 628 -23.61 5.88 5.87
N THR A 629 -23.34 5.02 6.85
CA THR A 629 -23.62 5.28 8.27
C THR A 629 -22.68 6.29 8.91
N ASP A 630 -21.45 6.37 8.38
CA ASP A 630 -20.39 7.22 8.92
C ASP A 630 -20.30 8.53 8.13
N GLU A 631 -20.19 9.66 8.82
CA GLU A 631 -19.89 10.95 8.20
C GLU A 631 -18.49 10.94 7.61
N SER A 632 -18.38 11.14 6.29
CA SER A 632 -17.13 11.46 5.62
C SER A 632 -17.40 12.25 4.34
N LYS A 633 -16.44 13.08 3.96
CA LYS A 633 -16.43 13.82 2.68
C LYS A 633 -15.56 13.15 1.63
N VAL A 634 -14.84 12.09 2.02
CA VAL A 634 -13.85 11.42 1.19
C VAL A 634 -14.22 9.95 1.02
N TRP A 635 -14.77 9.30 2.05
CA TRP A 635 -14.98 7.85 2.04
C TRP A 635 -16.44 7.45 2.23
N ALA A 636 -16.94 6.64 1.30
CA ALA A 636 -18.10 5.79 1.52
C ALA A 636 -17.58 4.42 1.96
N LYS A 637 -17.66 4.13 3.26
CA LYS A 637 -17.05 2.92 3.80
C LYS A 637 -17.81 1.65 3.44
N ASP A 638 -17.08 0.59 3.12
CA ASP A 638 -17.68 -0.74 3.11
C ASP A 638 -17.98 -1.20 4.55
N LYS A 639 -19.06 -1.97 4.74
CA LYS A 639 -19.49 -2.49 6.04
C LYS A 639 -18.52 -3.51 6.64
N TYR A 640 -17.93 -4.37 5.81
CA TYR A 640 -17.07 -5.48 6.23
C TYR A 640 -15.66 -5.41 5.69
N ALA A 641 -15.48 -5.08 4.40
CA ALA A 641 -14.22 -5.02 3.65
C ALA A 641 -13.34 -3.83 4.06
N ALA A 642 -12.04 -3.87 3.75
CA ALA A 642 -11.11 -2.76 3.98
C ALA A 642 -10.99 -1.85 2.75
N THR A 643 -11.56 -2.25 1.62
CA THR A 643 -11.68 -1.41 0.41
C THR A 643 -12.90 -0.52 0.54
N ASP A 644 -12.70 0.78 0.74
CA ASP A 644 -13.78 1.76 0.78
C ASP A 644 -14.05 2.32 -0.64
N ALA A 645 -15.06 3.18 -0.78
CA ALA A 645 -15.36 3.89 -2.03
C ALA A 645 -15.04 5.39 -1.87
N LEU A 646 -14.55 6.03 -2.92
CA LEU A 646 -14.12 7.43 -2.89
C LEU A 646 -15.26 8.37 -3.27
N ILE A 647 -15.58 9.32 -2.39
CA ILE A 647 -16.56 10.39 -2.60
C ILE A 647 -15.90 11.57 -3.33
N SER A 648 -16.54 12.03 -4.39
CA SER A 648 -16.20 13.26 -5.12
C SER A 648 -17.40 14.20 -5.12
N GLY A 649 -17.36 15.26 -4.31
CA GLY A 649 -18.38 16.30 -4.29
C GLY A 649 -19.65 15.94 -3.50
N ALA A 650 -20.15 14.71 -3.62
CA ALA A 650 -21.38 14.28 -2.96
C ALA A 650 -21.35 14.52 -1.45
N GLN A 651 -22.45 15.03 -0.89
CA GLN A 651 -22.52 15.46 0.51
C GLN A 651 -23.20 14.41 1.38
N TRP A 652 -22.55 14.05 2.48
CA TRP A 652 -23.17 13.19 3.49
C TRP A 652 -24.20 13.95 4.32
N GLU A 653 -25.35 13.33 4.55
CA GLU A 653 -26.38 13.82 5.47
C GLU A 653 -26.78 12.72 6.46
N SER A 654 -26.86 13.07 7.74
CA SER A 654 -27.24 12.12 8.80
C SER A 654 -28.67 11.62 8.66
N GLU A 655 -29.55 12.42 8.05
CA GLU A 655 -30.92 12.06 7.75
C GLU A 655 -31.48 12.90 6.62
N ARG A 656 -32.19 12.26 5.68
CA ARG A 656 -32.93 12.95 4.62
C ARG A 656 -34.32 12.35 4.48
N THR A 657 -35.33 13.15 4.82
CA THR A 657 -36.73 12.72 5.07
C THR A 657 -36.85 11.66 6.19
N SER A 658 -36.65 10.37 5.88
CA SER A 658 -36.64 9.26 6.84
C SER A 658 -35.45 8.30 6.67
N ALA A 659 -34.70 8.43 5.56
CA ALA A 659 -33.45 7.70 5.34
C ALA A 659 -32.37 8.21 6.31
N LYS A 660 -31.47 7.34 6.76
CA LYS A 660 -30.47 7.63 7.80
C LYS A 660 -29.08 7.35 7.27
N GLY A 661 -28.23 8.37 7.22
CA GLY A 661 -26.92 8.28 6.56
C GLY A 661 -27.11 8.15 5.05
N VAL A 662 -27.07 9.26 4.33
CA VAL A 662 -27.25 9.27 2.87
C VAL A 662 -26.17 10.09 2.20
N LEU A 663 -25.91 9.80 0.93
CA LEU A 663 -25.14 10.69 0.07
C LEU A 663 -26.06 11.45 -0.86
N SER A 664 -25.95 12.77 -0.84
CA SER A 664 -26.71 13.69 -1.66
C SER A 664 -25.86 14.18 -2.83
N PHE A 665 -26.47 14.21 -4.01
CA PHE A 665 -25.82 14.55 -5.28
C PHE A 665 -26.54 15.74 -5.91
N ASP A 666 -25.77 16.74 -6.34
CA ASP A 666 -26.27 18.01 -6.87
C ASP A 666 -26.76 17.95 -8.33
N GLY A 667 -26.30 16.97 -9.09
CA GLY A 667 -26.59 16.80 -10.52
C GLY A 667 -25.67 17.56 -11.47
N GLU A 668 -24.54 18.08 -10.98
CA GLU A 668 -23.57 18.87 -11.75
C GLU A 668 -22.22 18.15 -11.89
N ASP A 669 -21.58 17.77 -10.78
CA ASP A 669 -20.28 17.10 -10.79
C ASP A 669 -20.04 16.11 -9.62
N ASP A 670 -21.08 15.85 -8.81
CA ASP A 670 -21.03 14.91 -7.69
C ASP A 670 -21.06 13.44 -8.14
N TYR A 671 -20.16 12.61 -7.60
CA TYR A 671 -20.16 11.15 -7.80
C TYR A 671 -19.38 10.40 -6.71
N VAL A 672 -19.52 9.07 -6.69
CA VAL A 672 -18.70 8.15 -5.88
C VAL A 672 -18.03 7.14 -6.79
N ILE A 673 -16.77 6.80 -6.52
CA ILE A 673 -15.99 5.79 -7.23
C ILE A 673 -15.89 4.53 -6.37
N LEU A 674 -16.30 3.40 -6.93
CA LEU A 674 -16.23 2.09 -6.30
C LEU A 674 -15.04 1.33 -6.84
N ASP A 675 -14.50 0.45 -6.01
CA ASP A 675 -13.61 -0.60 -6.48
C ASP A 675 -14.39 -1.64 -7.31
N ASP A 676 -13.80 -2.08 -8.42
CA ASP A 676 -14.48 -2.94 -9.38
C ASP A 676 -14.71 -4.38 -8.86
N SER A 677 -14.03 -4.78 -7.77
CA SER A 677 -14.20 -6.11 -7.17
C SER A 677 -15.65 -6.37 -6.73
N ALA A 678 -16.38 -5.30 -6.41
CA ALA A 678 -17.81 -5.31 -6.07
C ALA A 678 -18.71 -5.79 -7.22
N VAL A 679 -18.26 -5.64 -8.46
CA VAL A 679 -19.12 -5.79 -9.66
C VAL A 679 -18.53 -6.68 -10.76
N ARG A 680 -17.25 -7.09 -10.68
CA ARG A 680 -16.64 -8.10 -11.56
C ARG A 680 -17.24 -9.51 -11.32
N ALA A 681 -18.49 -9.72 -11.69
CA ALA A 681 -19.23 -10.94 -11.43
C ALA A 681 -20.07 -11.37 -12.63
N ARG A 682 -20.37 -12.67 -12.74
CA ARG A 682 -21.31 -13.18 -13.74
C ARG A 682 -22.75 -13.05 -13.26
N ASP A 683 -22.97 -13.40 -12.00
CA ASP A 683 -24.24 -13.21 -11.30
C ASP A 683 -24.07 -12.03 -10.33
N LEU A 684 -25.02 -11.10 -10.34
CA LEU A 684 -24.99 -9.89 -9.54
C LEU A 684 -26.40 -9.47 -9.14
N GLN A 685 -26.58 -9.19 -7.85
CA GLN A 685 -27.69 -8.42 -7.33
C GLN A 685 -27.16 -7.11 -6.73
N ILE A 686 -27.84 -6.01 -7.05
CA ILE A 686 -27.61 -4.69 -6.45
C ILE A 686 -28.91 -4.23 -5.83
N SER A 687 -28.87 -3.85 -4.56
CA SER A 687 -30.02 -3.26 -3.85
C SER A 687 -29.63 -1.90 -3.28
N PHE A 688 -30.46 -0.89 -3.53
CA PHE A 688 -30.22 0.49 -3.06
C PHE A 688 -31.54 1.25 -2.87
N GLY A 689 -31.49 2.27 -2.03
CA GLY A 689 -32.49 3.33 -1.94
C GLY A 689 -32.07 4.54 -2.76
N ALA A 690 -33.01 5.13 -3.51
CA ALA A 690 -32.74 6.37 -4.25
C ALA A 690 -33.90 7.37 -4.11
N LEU A 691 -33.57 8.62 -3.79
CA LEU A 691 -34.47 9.76 -3.87
C LEU A 691 -34.09 10.60 -5.09
N TRP A 692 -34.85 10.45 -6.18
CA TRP A 692 -34.59 11.21 -7.40
C TRP A 692 -35.29 12.57 -7.35
N LYS A 693 -34.54 13.66 -7.57
CA LYS A 693 -35.09 15.03 -7.51
C LYS A 693 -35.53 15.60 -8.85
N GLY A 694 -35.24 14.93 -9.96
CA GLY A 694 -35.40 15.49 -11.31
C GLY A 694 -34.03 15.74 -11.95
N GLY A 695 -33.92 16.76 -12.80
CA GLY A 695 -32.68 17.08 -13.52
C GLY A 695 -32.70 16.67 -15.00
N LYS A 696 -31.51 16.55 -15.60
CA LYS A 696 -31.33 16.19 -17.02
C LYS A 696 -31.94 14.80 -17.30
N SER A 697 -32.47 14.59 -18.51
CA SER A 697 -32.89 13.26 -18.95
C SER A 697 -31.71 12.29 -19.00
N ALA A 698 -31.94 11.00 -18.71
CA ALA A 698 -30.92 9.94 -18.78
C ALA A 698 -29.70 10.13 -17.86
N GLN A 699 -29.91 10.68 -16.66
CA GLN A 699 -28.95 10.57 -15.57
C GLN A 699 -28.86 9.11 -15.11
N ASP A 700 -27.68 8.64 -14.71
CA ASP A 700 -27.50 7.30 -14.14
C ASP A 700 -27.31 7.41 -12.62
N ILE A 701 -28.00 6.57 -11.85
CA ILE A 701 -27.73 6.40 -10.41
C ILE A 701 -26.45 5.61 -10.21
N PHE A 702 -26.23 4.57 -11.03
CA PHE A 702 -24.94 3.90 -11.12
C PHE A 702 -24.59 3.62 -12.58
N ARG A 703 -23.29 3.57 -12.86
CA ARG A 703 -22.72 3.15 -14.14
C ARG A 703 -21.41 2.41 -13.90
N PHE A 704 -21.31 1.20 -14.45
CA PHE A 704 -20.12 0.36 -14.40
C PHE A 704 -19.65 0.05 -15.82
N GLY A 705 -18.37 0.28 -16.10
CA GLY A 705 -17.80 0.33 -17.45
C GLY A 705 -17.80 1.74 -18.04
N ASP A 706 -17.45 1.85 -19.32
CA ASP A 706 -17.20 3.11 -20.00
C ASP A 706 -18.30 3.45 -21.04
N ASP A 707 -18.01 4.31 -22.02
CA ASP A 707 -18.99 4.68 -23.05
C ASP A 707 -19.19 3.59 -24.11
N LYS A 708 -18.23 2.66 -24.24
CA LYS A 708 -18.26 1.56 -25.21
C LYS A 708 -19.04 0.37 -24.64
N ALA A 709 -18.75 -0.04 -23.42
CA ALA A 709 -19.40 -1.15 -22.75
C ALA A 709 -19.74 -0.76 -21.31
N TYR A 710 -21.00 -0.90 -20.92
CA TYR A 710 -21.45 -0.52 -19.58
C TYR A 710 -22.69 -1.27 -19.11
N MET A 711 -22.86 -1.29 -17.79
CA MET A 711 -24.12 -1.55 -17.11
C MET A 711 -24.53 -0.28 -16.34
N SER A 712 -25.72 0.26 -16.60
CA SER A 712 -26.21 1.46 -15.90
C SER A 712 -27.68 1.39 -15.56
N PHE A 713 -28.06 2.07 -14.48
CA PHE A 713 -29.47 2.23 -14.10
C PHE A 713 -29.85 3.71 -14.04
N SER A 714 -30.86 4.08 -14.81
CA SER A 714 -31.40 5.43 -14.88
C SER A 714 -32.78 5.51 -14.19
N PRO A 715 -33.06 6.55 -13.38
CA PRO A 715 -34.38 6.75 -12.79
C PRO A 715 -35.43 7.12 -13.85
N SER A 716 -34.99 7.66 -14.99
CA SER A 716 -35.84 7.98 -16.15
C SER A 716 -35.01 8.05 -17.43
N ASN A 717 -35.26 7.10 -18.33
CA ASN A 717 -34.79 7.16 -19.71
C ASN A 717 -35.49 8.29 -20.51
N SER A 718 -35.14 8.43 -21.79
CA SER A 718 -35.71 9.43 -22.70
C SER A 718 -37.22 9.29 -22.95
N GLU A 719 -37.82 8.16 -22.59
CA GLU A 719 -39.26 7.91 -22.68
C GLU A 719 -39.99 8.06 -21.33
N GLY A 720 -39.31 8.53 -20.28
CA GLY A 720 -39.92 8.71 -18.97
C GLY A 720 -40.08 7.41 -18.17
N ARG A 721 -39.20 6.43 -18.36
CA ARG A 721 -39.27 5.10 -17.73
C ARG A 721 -37.96 4.76 -17.01
N ALA A 722 -38.03 4.22 -15.79
CA ALA A 722 -36.84 3.73 -15.11
C ALA A 722 -36.29 2.51 -15.86
N GLU A 723 -34.98 2.48 -16.08
CA GLU A 723 -34.37 1.51 -17.00
C GLU A 723 -32.99 1.09 -16.53
N LEU A 724 -32.75 -0.23 -16.50
CA LEU A 724 -31.42 -0.80 -16.53
C LEU A 724 -31.00 -1.02 -17.99
N VAL A 725 -29.78 -0.65 -18.34
CA VAL A 725 -29.12 -0.98 -19.61
C VAL A 725 -27.87 -1.79 -19.31
N ILE A 726 -27.62 -2.85 -20.08
CA ILE A 726 -26.32 -3.53 -20.12
C ILE A 726 -25.89 -3.70 -21.58
N THR A 727 -24.62 -3.40 -21.87
CA THR A 727 -24.07 -3.51 -23.21
C THR A 727 -22.58 -3.84 -23.18
N ASP A 728 -22.14 -4.71 -24.10
CA ASP A 728 -20.72 -5.01 -24.40
C ASP A 728 -20.22 -4.21 -25.61
N GLY A 729 -20.95 -3.17 -26.02
CA GLY A 729 -20.71 -2.38 -27.23
C GLY A 729 -21.19 -3.02 -28.54
N THR A 730 -21.53 -4.31 -28.54
CA THR A 730 -22.06 -5.02 -29.73
C THR A 730 -23.52 -5.41 -29.56
N LYS A 731 -23.88 -5.91 -28.38
CA LYS A 731 -25.21 -6.26 -27.94
C LYS A 731 -25.63 -5.34 -26.81
N THR A 732 -26.89 -4.96 -26.80
CA THR A 732 -27.51 -4.19 -25.70
C THR A 732 -28.76 -4.91 -25.24
N GLU A 733 -28.87 -5.12 -23.94
CA GLU A 733 -30.05 -5.65 -23.26
C GLU A 733 -30.52 -4.63 -22.21
N LYS A 734 -31.82 -4.62 -21.89
CA LYS A 734 -32.42 -3.59 -21.04
C LYS A 734 -33.44 -4.20 -20.12
N LEU A 735 -33.71 -3.67 -18.94
CA LEU A 735 -34.92 -3.95 -18.15
C LEU A 735 -35.65 -2.63 -17.93
N THR A 736 -36.93 -2.53 -18.31
CA THR A 736 -37.61 -1.22 -18.37
C THR A 736 -38.93 -1.26 -17.60
N ALA A 737 -39.06 -0.40 -16.59
CA ALA A 737 -40.28 -0.26 -15.81
C ALA A 737 -41.41 0.40 -16.63
N SER A 738 -42.65 0.37 -16.10
CA SER A 738 -43.80 1.05 -16.73
C SER A 738 -43.77 2.57 -16.62
N SER A 739 -42.97 3.12 -15.69
CA SER A 739 -42.84 4.56 -15.41
C SER A 739 -41.45 4.88 -14.85
N ALA A 740 -41.09 6.16 -14.83
CA ALA A 740 -39.93 6.65 -14.08
C ALA A 740 -40.08 6.41 -12.57
N LEU A 741 -38.97 6.55 -11.84
CA LEU A 741 -39.04 6.70 -10.38
C LEU A 741 -39.83 7.97 -10.02
N THR A 742 -40.55 7.95 -8.91
CA THR A 742 -41.34 9.12 -8.49
C THR A 742 -40.40 10.21 -7.98
N LYS A 743 -40.47 11.40 -8.58
CA LYS A 743 -39.66 12.55 -8.15
C LYS A 743 -39.99 12.97 -6.72
N GLY A 744 -38.95 13.21 -5.94
CA GLY A 744 -39.04 13.66 -4.55
C GLY A 744 -39.44 12.58 -3.55
N GLU A 745 -39.59 11.33 -3.98
CA GLU A 745 -39.91 10.20 -3.12
C GLU A 745 -38.78 9.16 -3.19
N TRP A 746 -38.52 8.50 -2.07
CA TRP A 746 -37.57 7.39 -2.03
C TRP A 746 -38.14 6.17 -2.74
N SER A 747 -37.31 5.55 -3.58
CA SER A 747 -37.58 4.29 -4.24
C SER A 747 -36.59 3.25 -3.76
N LYS A 748 -37.09 2.09 -3.32
CA LYS A 748 -36.26 0.90 -3.12
C LYS A 748 -36.12 0.17 -4.45
N VAL A 749 -34.89 0.03 -4.94
CA VAL A 749 -34.61 -0.61 -6.23
C VAL A 749 -33.71 -1.81 -6.00
N THR A 750 -34.09 -2.94 -6.61
CA THR A 750 -33.25 -4.13 -6.69
C THR A 750 -33.11 -4.55 -8.15
N VAL A 751 -31.86 -4.65 -8.61
CA VAL A 751 -31.49 -5.18 -9.92
C VAL A 751 -30.86 -6.55 -9.73
N ARG A 752 -31.26 -7.53 -10.54
CA ARG A 752 -30.66 -8.88 -10.59
C ARG A 752 -30.30 -9.25 -12.01
N ILE A 753 -29.06 -9.68 -12.22
CA ILE A 753 -28.61 -10.40 -13.41
C ILE A 753 -28.02 -11.70 -12.87
N SER A 754 -28.75 -12.81 -13.00
CA SER A 754 -28.39 -14.06 -12.33
C SER A 754 -28.91 -15.26 -13.12
N GLY A 755 -28.05 -16.24 -13.38
CA GLY A 755 -28.41 -17.49 -14.04
C GLY A 755 -29.04 -17.31 -15.43
N GLY A 756 -28.62 -16.29 -16.18
CA GLY A 756 -29.16 -15.95 -17.51
C GLY A 756 -30.50 -15.22 -17.50
N LYS A 757 -30.91 -14.67 -16.34
CA LYS A 757 -32.16 -13.93 -16.16
C LYS A 757 -31.91 -12.56 -15.56
N GLY A 758 -32.56 -11.55 -16.13
CA GLY A 758 -32.67 -10.21 -15.59
C GLY A 758 -33.97 -10.00 -14.81
N SER A 759 -33.90 -9.32 -13.67
CA SER A 759 -35.10 -8.85 -12.93
C SER A 759 -34.87 -7.44 -12.37
N LEU A 760 -35.85 -6.55 -12.60
CA LEU A 760 -35.90 -5.22 -12.01
C LEU A 760 -37.07 -5.16 -11.05
N ILE A 761 -36.81 -4.86 -9.79
CA ILE A 761 -37.80 -4.76 -8.72
C ILE A 761 -37.76 -3.32 -8.19
N ILE A 762 -38.92 -2.69 -8.12
CA ILE A 762 -39.08 -1.32 -7.60
C ILE A 762 -40.16 -1.35 -6.53
N ASN A 763 -39.83 -0.88 -5.32
CA ASN A 763 -40.71 -0.83 -4.15
C ASN A 763 -41.36 -2.20 -3.84
N GLY A 764 -40.60 -3.28 -3.99
CA GLY A 764 -41.05 -4.66 -3.73
C GLY A 764 -41.94 -5.27 -4.83
N VAL A 765 -42.14 -4.57 -5.96
CA VAL A 765 -42.91 -5.05 -7.10
C VAL A 765 -41.97 -5.31 -8.28
N GLN A 766 -42.09 -6.49 -8.91
CA GLN A 766 -41.33 -6.81 -10.11
C GLN A 766 -41.80 -5.92 -11.28
N ALA A 767 -40.96 -4.96 -11.67
CA ALA A 767 -41.23 -3.99 -12.72
C ALA A 767 -40.96 -4.54 -14.13
N ASP A 768 -39.91 -5.35 -14.30
CA ASP A 768 -39.61 -6.10 -15.53
C ASP A 768 -38.81 -7.36 -15.18
N SER A 769 -38.91 -8.39 -16.04
CA SER A 769 -38.07 -9.58 -15.96
C SER A 769 -38.07 -10.34 -17.28
N LYS A 770 -36.89 -10.77 -17.72
CA LYS A 770 -36.69 -11.53 -18.97
C LYS A 770 -35.33 -12.21 -18.97
N ASP A 771 -35.14 -13.09 -19.95
CA ASP A 771 -33.84 -13.70 -20.20
C ASP A 771 -32.83 -12.61 -20.61
N MET A 772 -31.63 -12.68 -20.05
CA MET A 772 -30.51 -11.79 -20.35
C MET A 772 -29.25 -12.64 -20.50
N SER A 773 -28.50 -12.44 -21.59
CA SER A 773 -27.27 -13.20 -21.82
C SER A 773 -26.02 -12.44 -21.41
N LEU A 774 -26.08 -11.10 -21.36
CA LEU A 774 -24.97 -10.26 -20.93
C LEU A 774 -24.87 -10.24 -19.40
N THR A 775 -23.65 -10.31 -18.91
CA THR A 775 -23.28 -10.23 -17.50
C THR A 775 -22.33 -9.05 -17.26
N PRO A 776 -22.18 -8.58 -16.00
CA PRO A 776 -21.18 -7.57 -15.68
C PRO A 776 -19.75 -7.96 -16.10
N ALA A 777 -19.39 -9.25 -16.00
CA ALA A 777 -18.09 -9.72 -16.49
C ALA A 777 -17.89 -9.51 -18.01
N ASP A 778 -18.96 -9.61 -18.82
CA ASP A 778 -18.89 -9.34 -20.25
C ASP A 778 -18.69 -7.83 -20.54
N VAL A 779 -19.23 -6.97 -19.67
CA VAL A 779 -19.02 -5.51 -19.73
C VAL A 779 -17.56 -5.17 -19.52
N PHE A 780 -16.95 -5.63 -18.42
CA PHE A 780 -15.53 -5.36 -18.12
C PHE A 780 -14.57 -5.99 -19.13
N SER A 781 -14.94 -7.13 -19.73
CA SER A 781 -14.15 -7.73 -20.82
C SER A 781 -14.20 -6.93 -22.14
N ALA A 782 -15.17 -6.02 -22.28
CA ALA A 782 -15.41 -5.25 -23.50
C ALA A 782 -15.09 -3.76 -23.34
N ALA A 783 -15.10 -3.24 -22.10
CA ALA A 783 -14.74 -1.87 -21.78
C ALA A 783 -13.25 -1.62 -22.04
N ASP A 784 -12.91 -0.38 -22.36
CA ASP A 784 -11.53 0.08 -22.38
C ASP A 784 -11.11 0.65 -21.01
N ARG A 785 -12.08 0.96 -20.13
CA ARG A 785 -11.88 1.36 -18.74
C ARG A 785 -12.91 0.72 -17.81
N ASP A 786 -12.43 0.26 -16.65
CA ASP A 786 -13.24 -0.43 -15.64
C ASP A 786 -13.88 0.55 -14.63
N ASP A 787 -14.35 1.69 -15.13
CA ASP A 787 -14.93 2.76 -14.33
C ASP A 787 -16.16 2.28 -13.56
N CYS A 788 -16.21 2.50 -12.24
CA CYS A 788 -17.36 2.12 -11.41
C CYS A 788 -17.87 3.33 -10.62
N TYR A 789 -18.98 3.93 -11.08
CA TYR A 789 -19.51 5.16 -10.50
C TYR A 789 -20.93 5.01 -9.92
N ILE A 790 -21.18 5.70 -8.80
CA ILE A 790 -22.52 6.13 -8.37
C ILE A 790 -22.66 7.62 -8.64
N GLY A 791 -23.80 8.03 -9.18
CA GLY A 791 -24.15 9.41 -9.43
C GLY A 791 -23.61 10.02 -10.72
N ARG A 792 -22.91 9.23 -11.56
CA ARG A 792 -22.36 9.67 -12.85
C ARG A 792 -22.66 8.67 -13.97
N GLY A 793 -23.13 9.17 -15.11
CA GLY A 793 -23.34 8.41 -16.33
C GLY A 793 -22.98 9.20 -17.58
N GLY A 794 -21.86 8.86 -18.23
CA GLY A 794 -21.32 9.66 -19.33
C GLY A 794 -21.06 11.11 -18.88
N ASP A 795 -21.67 12.07 -19.59
CA ASP A 795 -21.63 13.51 -19.29
C ASP A 795 -22.76 14.00 -18.36
N ALA A 796 -23.56 13.10 -17.80
CA ALA A 796 -24.69 13.41 -16.93
C ALA A 796 -24.45 12.97 -15.48
N TYR A 797 -24.89 13.81 -14.53
CA TYR A 797 -24.75 13.57 -13.10
C TYR A 797 -26.12 13.49 -12.44
N PHE A 798 -26.26 12.58 -11.47
CA PHE A 798 -27.51 12.32 -10.77
C PHE A 798 -27.85 13.45 -9.81
N LYS A 799 -29.11 13.90 -9.85
CA LYS A 799 -29.62 14.89 -8.88
C LYS A 799 -30.57 14.20 -7.89
N GLY A 800 -30.17 14.13 -6.63
CA GLY A 800 -30.94 13.38 -5.64
C GLY A 800 -30.17 12.99 -4.40
N ALA A 801 -30.51 11.82 -3.86
CA ALA A 801 -29.74 11.13 -2.84
C ALA A 801 -29.80 9.61 -3.03
N VAL A 802 -28.75 8.94 -2.55
CA VAL A 802 -28.67 7.48 -2.46
C VAL A 802 -28.54 7.10 -0.99
N ASP A 803 -29.31 6.09 -0.58
CA ASP A 803 -29.28 5.46 0.74
C ASP A 803 -28.98 3.99 0.54
N TYR A 804 -27.97 3.47 1.22
CA TYR A 804 -27.31 2.17 1.04
C TYR A 804 -27.07 1.71 -0.42
N MET A 805 -26.00 0.96 -0.66
CA MET A 805 -25.84 0.21 -1.91
C MET A 805 -25.10 -1.09 -1.64
N ASN A 806 -25.84 -2.20 -1.73
CA ASN A 806 -25.36 -3.52 -1.36
C ASN A 806 -25.26 -4.43 -2.59
N PHE A 807 -24.15 -5.13 -2.68
CA PHE A 807 -23.75 -5.97 -3.81
C PHE A 807 -23.67 -7.43 -3.38
N TYR A 808 -24.29 -8.32 -4.16
CA TYR A 808 -24.28 -9.75 -3.90
C TYR A 808 -23.98 -10.53 -5.17
N TYR A 809 -23.18 -11.59 -5.07
CA TYR A 809 -22.84 -12.46 -6.21
C TYR A 809 -23.96 -13.47 -6.55
N LYS A 810 -25.11 -13.38 -5.87
CA LYS A 810 -26.30 -14.21 -6.08
C LYS A 810 -27.57 -13.52 -5.61
N ASP A 811 -28.72 -14.09 -5.94
CA ASP A 811 -30.02 -13.61 -5.46
C ASP A 811 -30.12 -13.73 -3.93
N THR A 812 -30.42 -12.61 -3.27
CA THR A 812 -30.66 -12.53 -1.82
C THR A 812 -31.99 -11.81 -1.54
N ALA A 813 -32.45 -11.86 -0.29
CA ALA A 813 -33.65 -11.10 0.11
C ALA A 813 -33.38 -9.59 0.03
N GLU A 814 -34.39 -8.81 -0.39
CA GLU A 814 -34.26 -7.35 -0.41
C GLU A 814 -34.06 -6.78 1.00
N PRO A 815 -33.23 -5.73 1.18
CA PRO A 815 -33.09 -5.04 2.45
C PRO A 815 -34.45 -4.59 3.01
N SER A 816 -34.59 -4.77 4.33
CA SER A 816 -35.80 -4.42 5.08
C SER A 816 -35.79 -2.94 5.49
N VAL A 817 -35.79 -2.06 4.48
CA VAL A 817 -35.84 -0.60 4.65
C VAL A 817 -37.23 -0.08 4.25
N THR A 818 -37.73 0.91 4.99
CA THR A 818 -39.01 1.59 4.71
C THR A 818 -38.79 3.10 4.76
N TYR A 819 -39.29 3.79 3.74
CA TYR A 819 -39.22 5.24 3.66
C TYR A 819 -40.59 5.88 3.89
N SER A 820 -40.54 7.11 4.39
CA SER A 820 -41.66 8.03 4.58
C SER A 820 -41.20 9.47 4.34
N GLY A 821 -42.16 10.35 4.05
CA GLY A 821 -41.87 11.73 3.66
C GLY A 821 -41.71 11.88 2.15
N ARG A 822 -41.70 13.14 1.71
CA ARG A 822 -41.55 13.55 0.32
C ARG A 822 -40.88 14.92 0.29
N GLU A 823 -40.08 15.15 -0.73
CA GLU A 823 -39.54 16.47 -1.06
C GLU A 823 -40.20 17.02 -2.33
N GLU A 824 -40.17 18.34 -2.49
CA GLU A 824 -40.55 18.96 -3.76
C GLU A 824 -39.62 18.49 -4.88
N ALA A 825 -40.18 18.20 -6.05
CA ALA A 825 -39.39 17.90 -7.23
C ALA A 825 -38.67 19.16 -7.69
N ASP A 826 -37.41 19.01 -8.08
CA ASP A 826 -36.66 20.06 -8.75
C ASP A 826 -36.92 19.91 -10.26
N ASP A 827 -38.10 20.36 -10.67
CA ASP A 827 -38.56 20.37 -12.08
C ASP A 827 -37.89 21.49 -12.89
N THR A 828 -36.68 21.91 -12.52
CA THR A 828 -35.83 22.75 -13.36
C THR A 828 -35.41 21.96 -14.60
N ASP A 829 -36.32 21.92 -15.57
CA ASP A 829 -36.00 21.58 -16.95
C ASP A 829 -34.87 22.51 -17.41
N PRO A 830 -33.69 22.00 -17.81
CA PRO A 830 -32.56 22.82 -18.26
C PRO A 830 -32.90 23.73 -19.45
N VAL A 831 -34.06 23.52 -20.09
CA VAL A 831 -34.58 24.38 -21.15
C VAL A 831 -35.14 25.71 -20.61
N SER A 832 -35.36 25.83 -19.29
CA SER A 832 -35.99 27.01 -18.66
C SER A 832 -35.18 27.70 -17.54
N ALA A 833 -33.98 27.20 -17.20
CA ALA A 833 -33.13 27.86 -16.22
C ALA A 833 -32.69 29.24 -16.78
N LYS A 834 -33.32 30.31 -16.29
CA LYS A 834 -32.93 31.69 -16.59
C LYS A 834 -31.52 31.89 -16.06
N LEU A 835 -30.57 32.23 -16.94
CA LEU A 835 -29.21 32.54 -16.53
C LEU A 835 -29.24 33.86 -15.76
N ARG A 836 -28.84 33.83 -14.49
CA ARG A 836 -28.86 35.03 -13.63
C ARG A 836 -27.95 36.10 -14.24
N GLY A 837 -28.48 37.29 -14.46
CA GLY A 837 -27.81 38.41 -15.12
C GLY A 837 -28.00 38.49 -16.64
N ASP A 838 -28.54 37.47 -17.30
CA ASP A 838 -28.83 37.46 -18.74
C ASP A 838 -30.14 38.22 -19.04
N VAL A 839 -30.05 39.55 -19.09
CA VAL A 839 -31.23 40.40 -19.29
C VAL A 839 -31.68 40.46 -20.75
N ASN A 840 -30.86 39.94 -21.66
CA ASN A 840 -31.12 39.92 -23.09
C ASN A 840 -31.65 38.54 -23.59
N ALA A 841 -31.66 37.54 -22.72
CA ALA A 841 -32.08 36.16 -22.94
C ALA A 841 -31.31 35.41 -24.04
N ASP A 842 -30.02 35.75 -24.25
CA ASP A 842 -29.14 35.10 -25.23
C ASP A 842 -28.40 33.87 -24.67
N LYS A 843 -28.65 33.53 -23.40
CA LYS A 843 -28.06 32.43 -22.63
C LYS A 843 -26.59 32.63 -22.30
N GLN A 844 -26.10 33.86 -22.33
CA GLN A 844 -24.77 34.24 -21.88
C GLN A 844 -24.88 35.38 -20.87
N PHE A 845 -23.97 35.39 -19.89
CA PHE A 845 -23.84 36.51 -18.97
C PHE A 845 -22.55 37.26 -19.32
N ASN A 846 -22.68 38.41 -19.98
CA ASN A 846 -21.53 39.16 -20.47
C ASN A 846 -21.77 40.69 -20.48
N VAL A 847 -20.85 41.45 -21.11
CA VAL A 847 -20.92 42.92 -21.15
C VAL A 847 -22.17 43.43 -21.91
N ALA A 848 -22.73 42.65 -22.84
CA ALA A 848 -23.96 43.00 -23.55
C ALA A 848 -25.15 43.15 -22.59
N ASP A 849 -25.25 42.27 -21.60
CA ASP A 849 -26.29 42.34 -20.55
C ASP A 849 -26.17 43.60 -19.71
N LEU A 850 -24.94 43.92 -19.30
CA LEU A 850 -24.66 45.15 -18.57
C LEU A 850 -25.02 46.40 -19.37
N VAL A 851 -24.74 46.41 -20.66
CA VAL A 851 -25.08 47.53 -21.56
C VAL A 851 -26.60 47.63 -21.72
N MET A 852 -27.30 46.51 -21.81
CA MET A 852 -28.75 46.46 -21.92
C MET A 852 -29.44 46.93 -20.64
N LEU A 853 -28.98 46.48 -19.47
CA LEU A 853 -29.43 46.94 -18.15
C LEU A 853 -29.17 48.44 -17.95
N GLN A 854 -27.98 48.92 -18.33
CA GLN A 854 -27.66 50.34 -18.28
C GLN A 854 -28.56 51.16 -19.23
N GLY A 855 -28.87 50.61 -20.42
CA GLY A 855 -29.80 51.21 -21.37
C GLY A 855 -31.21 51.35 -20.81
N PHE A 856 -31.69 50.32 -20.10
CA PHE A 856 -32.98 50.34 -19.40
C PHE A 856 -33.04 51.40 -18.31
N LEU A 857 -32.05 51.47 -17.43
CA LEU A 857 -31.98 52.50 -16.37
C LEU A 857 -31.92 53.95 -16.91
N LEU A 858 -31.43 54.12 -18.14
CA LEU A 858 -31.40 55.41 -18.84
C LEU A 858 -32.66 55.69 -19.68
N GLY A 859 -33.66 54.80 -19.66
CA GLY A 859 -34.89 54.90 -20.43
C GLY A 859 -34.71 54.75 -21.94
N ARG A 860 -33.66 54.03 -22.37
CA ARG A 860 -33.29 53.87 -23.79
C ARG A 860 -33.74 52.53 -24.39
N ASN A 861 -33.78 51.46 -23.59
CA ASN A 861 -34.10 50.10 -24.01
C ASN A 861 -35.05 49.42 -23.01
N ASP A 862 -35.80 48.42 -23.45
CA ASP A 862 -36.50 47.50 -22.56
C ASP A 862 -35.61 46.29 -22.24
N LEU A 863 -35.83 45.63 -21.09
CA LEU A 863 -35.20 44.35 -20.77
C LEU A 863 -36.06 43.20 -21.31
N ILE A 864 -35.42 42.19 -21.91
CA ILE A 864 -36.12 41.00 -22.41
C ILE A 864 -36.46 40.08 -21.22
N ASP A 865 -35.51 39.93 -20.30
CA ASP A 865 -35.73 39.24 -19.03
C ASP A 865 -35.31 40.15 -17.87
N TRP A 866 -36.24 41.02 -17.45
CA TRP A 866 -35.96 41.93 -16.34
C TRP A 866 -35.71 41.17 -15.03
N GLN A 867 -36.33 40.00 -14.84
CA GLN A 867 -36.12 39.20 -13.62
C GLN A 867 -34.71 38.62 -13.52
N ALA A 868 -34.07 38.33 -14.66
CA ALA A 868 -32.66 37.95 -14.67
C ALA A 868 -31.74 39.12 -14.24
N GLY A 869 -32.21 40.36 -14.42
CA GLY A 869 -31.48 41.58 -14.06
C GLY A 869 -31.62 42.01 -12.60
N ASP A 870 -32.56 41.43 -11.84
CA ASP A 870 -32.78 41.71 -10.41
C ASP A 870 -31.76 40.89 -9.61
N LEU A 871 -30.56 41.42 -9.54
CA LEU A 871 -29.41 40.74 -8.95
C LEU A 871 -29.39 40.86 -7.42
N ILE A 872 -30.12 41.82 -6.86
CA ILE A 872 -30.23 42.02 -5.41
C ILE A 872 -31.52 41.48 -4.79
N GLU A 873 -32.43 40.94 -5.62
CA GLU A 873 -33.66 40.22 -5.24
C GLU A 873 -34.67 41.07 -4.46
N ASP A 874 -34.77 42.36 -4.79
CA ASP A 874 -35.71 43.29 -4.14
C ASP A 874 -36.98 43.55 -4.97
N GLY A 875 -37.09 42.97 -6.17
CA GLY A 875 -38.24 43.08 -7.05
C GLY A 875 -38.27 44.38 -7.85
N GLU A 876 -37.23 45.22 -7.77
CA GLU A 876 -37.05 46.42 -8.57
C GLU A 876 -35.78 46.28 -9.44
N ILE A 877 -35.71 47.03 -10.55
CA ILE A 877 -34.48 47.11 -11.35
C ILE A 877 -33.94 48.51 -11.24
N ASP A 878 -32.83 48.66 -10.54
CA ASP A 878 -32.25 49.96 -10.28
C ASP A 878 -30.71 50.00 -10.37
N VAL A 879 -30.11 51.08 -9.87
CA VAL A 879 -28.67 51.30 -9.94
C VAL A 879 -27.88 50.25 -9.13
N PHE A 880 -28.47 49.65 -8.09
CA PHE A 880 -27.82 48.65 -7.26
C PHE A 880 -27.65 47.32 -8.01
N ASP A 881 -28.63 46.92 -8.83
CA ASP A 881 -28.49 45.77 -9.75
C ASP A 881 -27.36 45.97 -10.74
N MET A 882 -27.28 47.15 -11.35
CA MET A 882 -26.21 47.46 -12.30
C MET A 882 -24.83 47.44 -11.63
N VAL A 883 -24.74 47.88 -10.37
CA VAL A 883 -23.49 47.78 -9.59
C VAL A 883 -23.14 46.32 -9.28
N SER A 884 -24.13 45.49 -8.94
CA SER A 884 -23.96 44.05 -8.72
C SER A 884 -23.49 43.35 -10.01
N MET A 885 -24.13 43.64 -11.14
CA MET A 885 -23.80 43.10 -12.46
C MET A 885 -22.36 43.42 -12.86
N ARG A 886 -21.91 44.66 -12.63
CA ARG A 886 -20.52 45.07 -12.88
C ARG A 886 -19.52 44.29 -12.03
N LYS A 887 -19.83 44.04 -10.77
CA LYS A 887 -18.94 43.28 -9.88
C LYS A 887 -18.79 41.84 -10.36
N LEU A 888 -19.89 41.19 -10.75
CA LEU A 888 -19.90 39.82 -11.25
C LEU A 888 -19.05 39.70 -12.53
N ILE A 889 -19.29 40.56 -13.53
CA ILE A 889 -18.53 40.60 -14.79
C ILE A 889 -17.03 40.83 -14.55
N ILE A 890 -16.65 41.72 -13.61
CA ILE A 890 -15.25 41.99 -13.29
C ILE A 890 -14.59 40.83 -12.54
N SER A 891 -15.36 40.08 -11.74
CA SER A 891 -14.84 38.96 -10.95
C SER A 891 -14.65 37.66 -11.75
N GLY A 892 -15.13 37.59 -12.99
CA GLY A 892 -15.07 36.39 -13.82
C GLY A 892 -15.89 35.22 -13.27
N LYS A 893 -16.91 35.53 -12.47
CA LYS A 893 -17.86 34.57 -11.89
C LYS A 893 -19.19 34.63 -12.61
#